data_AF-A0A6F9XN95-F1
#
_entry.id   AF-A0A6F9XN95-F1
#
_cell.length_a   1.000
_cell.length_b   1.000
_cell.length_c   1.000
_cell.angle_alpha   90.00
_cell.angle_beta   90.00
_cell.angle_gamma   90.00
#
_symmetry.space_group_name_H-M   'P 1'
#
loop_
_entity.id
_entity.type
_entity.pdbx_description
1 polymer ?
#
loop_
_entity_poly.entity_id
_entity_poly.type
_entity_poly.pdbx_seq_one_letter_code
_entity_poly.pdbx_strand_id
1 'polypeptide(L)'
;MRFNQFGKVTVSYPQALKELQTIRFLTGVELNKITPNALWLHFLAQASPLAHSQSAKKARLNSLLANEYQTVLEYTTTNTVNAASFYAVALQLLGFEVDEDFDLADVFTALKRLNLAYHPTINSKEDLLLAWYDLLETVGKNGRTLLDNLASAGYFTSFYELAATQKPLFFNGKSLPIFDTSKLISEVVYVESDLDSDHDGRADLLKVEIIRPLDTNNGLKVPALYTASPYNQGTNDQLGKKLTHKVDVKLATKPVTNTSYEEIAYHAPKVGPIEKRPVAGHAQFAEESLERELSYTFNDYMLARGFAAVYAAGIGTKDSDGLRTCGSPAETASTVAVIEWLAGSRKAFTNKTDNIEIKAWWCNGAVAMTGKSYLGTLATAAATSGTPGLKTIISEAAISNWYDYYRDGGLVVAPGGFPGEDADVLIAECFSRKKEAADYLQIKDKFEADLKQVTVDQDRTSGNYNRFWDARNYLKDLHNIKCDIVMVHGLNDWNVKLRNVFNLYKQTENLKLKRKLILHQGQHIYINNFQSLDFSDMMNLWLSHKLYGLDSQAPEILPDVLVQDNTLEGTWHQFADWDGAETELHSLHFDQDQLVAKPNPAAGPASFTDHLPAEAFKRYIQNYHQWQADLLARKAPLTTSSLLFESQPLTTALYLQGTPRLKLRVAASQDHGLLSFMLVDYGQAKRLGKTPDLLLSKGLNAGYRFREDNLVEFKLKKASPYQLITKGHINLQNRTSLWQNDELKPDTFYDLNVVLQPMFYKLPAGHKLGLIVYSSDMEMTVHANEELNYSLDLAACRLDFDASKIDD
;
A
#
# COMPACT_ATOMS: atom_id res chain seq x y z
N MET A 1 -2.43 -22.99 -6.24
CA MET A 1 -1.49 -22.14 -5.48
C MET A 1 -0.30 -21.88 -6.36
N ARG A 2 0.28 -20.69 -6.29
CA ARG A 2 1.50 -20.30 -6.99
C ARG A 2 2.25 -19.34 -6.07
N PHE A 3 3.52 -19.61 -5.78
CA PHE A 3 4.35 -18.82 -4.87
C PHE A 3 5.37 -18.05 -5.71
N ASN A 4 5.43 -16.73 -5.52
CA ASN A 4 6.35 -15.86 -6.23
C ASN A 4 7.31 -15.27 -5.19
N GLN A 5 8.61 -15.54 -5.36
CA GLN A 5 9.64 -15.18 -4.39
C GLN A 5 10.64 -14.22 -5.04
N PHE A 6 10.64 -12.97 -4.58
CA PHE A 6 11.51 -11.91 -5.06
C PHE A 6 12.53 -11.46 -4.02
N GLY A 7 12.32 -11.77 -2.74
CA GLY A 7 13.22 -11.46 -1.64
C GLY A 7 14.37 -12.46 -1.46
N LYS A 8 14.45 -13.53 -2.26
CA LYS A 8 15.52 -14.53 -2.18
C LYS A 8 16.75 -14.09 -2.98
N VAL A 9 17.91 -14.08 -2.32
CA VAL A 9 19.22 -13.78 -2.92
C VAL A 9 19.92 -15.08 -3.30
N THR A 10 20.47 -15.17 -4.51
CA THR A 10 21.37 -16.28 -4.88
C THR A 10 22.75 -16.04 -4.28
N VAL A 11 23.29 -17.01 -3.55
CA VAL A 11 24.59 -16.90 -2.91
C VAL A 11 25.56 -18.00 -3.37
N SER A 12 26.85 -17.75 -3.19
CA SER A 12 27.89 -18.76 -3.45
C SER A 12 27.93 -19.82 -2.35
N TYR A 13 28.48 -21.00 -2.67
CA TYR A 13 28.67 -22.07 -1.68
C TYR A 13 29.43 -21.62 -0.42
N PRO A 14 30.55 -20.88 -0.49
CA PRO A 14 31.23 -20.39 0.71
C PRO A 14 30.35 -19.49 1.58
N GLN A 15 29.50 -18.66 0.95
CA GLN A 15 28.57 -17.79 1.68
C GLN A 15 27.45 -18.61 2.34
N ALA A 16 26.82 -19.52 1.60
CA ALA A 16 25.79 -20.42 2.15
C ALA A 16 26.33 -21.23 3.34
N LEU A 17 27.55 -21.77 3.21
CA LEU A 17 28.23 -22.50 4.28
C LEU A 17 28.42 -21.62 5.53
N LYS A 18 28.95 -20.41 5.35
CA LYS A 18 29.17 -19.45 6.44
C LYS A 18 27.87 -19.08 7.15
N GLU A 19 26.80 -18.83 6.40
CA GLU A 19 25.50 -18.47 6.96
C GLU A 19 24.86 -19.64 7.71
N LEU A 20 24.89 -20.86 7.16
CA LEU A 20 24.41 -22.06 7.87
C LEU A 20 25.18 -22.33 9.17
N GLN A 21 26.49 -22.06 9.19
CA GLN A 21 27.29 -22.12 10.42
C GLN A 21 26.89 -21.02 11.41
N THR A 22 26.64 -19.80 10.92
CA THR A 22 26.22 -18.64 11.73
C THR A 22 24.91 -18.93 12.45
N ILE A 23 23.94 -19.54 11.77
CA ILE A 23 22.66 -19.94 12.37
C ILE A 23 22.72 -21.32 13.06
N ARG A 24 23.92 -21.88 13.28
CA ARG A 24 24.17 -23.15 13.99
C ARG A 24 23.58 -24.42 13.35
N PHE A 25 23.16 -24.37 12.08
CA PHE A 25 22.69 -25.54 11.32
C PHE A 25 23.80 -26.55 10.99
N LEU A 26 25.07 -26.15 11.08
CA LEU A 26 26.25 -27.00 10.79
C LEU A 26 27.18 -27.18 11.99
N THR A 27 26.67 -26.96 13.21
CA THR A 27 27.49 -27.06 14.43
C THR A 27 27.89 -28.51 14.71
N GLY A 28 29.19 -28.75 14.96
CA GLY A 28 29.71 -30.08 15.29
C GLY A 28 29.78 -31.04 14.10
N VAL A 29 29.71 -30.52 12.87
CA VAL A 29 29.80 -31.31 11.63
C VAL A 29 31.17 -31.13 10.99
N GLU A 30 31.90 -32.23 10.84
CA GLU A 30 33.11 -32.27 10.02
C GLU A 30 32.74 -32.56 8.56
N LEU A 31 32.54 -31.50 7.76
CA LEU A 31 32.06 -31.62 6.38
C LEU A 31 32.90 -32.56 5.50
N ASN A 32 34.21 -32.66 5.74
CA ASN A 32 35.08 -33.54 4.98
C ASN A 32 34.86 -35.03 5.30
N LYS A 33 34.35 -35.37 6.49
CA LYS A 33 34.16 -36.75 6.96
C LYS A 33 32.71 -37.23 6.91
N ILE A 34 31.74 -36.32 6.89
CA ILE A 34 30.32 -36.69 6.85
C ILE A 34 29.92 -37.19 5.44
N THR A 35 29.00 -38.17 5.38
CA THR A 35 28.39 -38.63 4.12
C THR A 35 27.20 -37.73 3.73
N PRO A 36 26.74 -37.72 2.47
CA PRO A 36 25.54 -36.97 2.07
C PRO A 36 24.30 -37.34 2.90
N ASN A 37 24.05 -38.65 3.14
CA ASN A 37 22.92 -39.09 3.97
C ASN A 37 23.04 -38.61 5.41
N ALA A 38 24.22 -38.72 6.02
CA ALA A 38 24.41 -38.25 7.39
C ALA A 38 24.26 -36.72 7.51
N LEU A 39 24.69 -35.97 6.49
CA LEU A 39 24.49 -34.52 6.41
C LEU A 39 23.01 -34.17 6.25
N TRP A 40 22.28 -34.88 5.40
CA TRP A 40 20.84 -34.67 5.22
C TRP A 40 20.05 -34.97 6.50
N LEU A 41 20.34 -36.10 7.16
CA LEU A 41 19.75 -36.44 8.45
C LEU A 41 20.10 -35.42 9.55
N HIS A 42 21.32 -34.87 9.53
CA HIS A 42 21.70 -33.78 10.44
C HIS A 42 20.82 -32.55 10.22
N PHE A 43 20.66 -32.10 8.98
CA PHE A 43 19.83 -30.97 8.62
C PHE A 43 18.36 -31.15 9.04
N LEU A 44 17.77 -32.30 8.75
CA LEU A 44 16.40 -32.62 9.15
C LEU A 44 16.23 -32.66 10.69
N ALA A 45 17.25 -33.15 11.40
CA ALA A 45 17.27 -33.14 12.86
C ALA A 45 17.39 -31.73 13.44
N GLN A 46 18.06 -30.80 12.76
CA GLN A 46 18.10 -29.37 13.13
C GLN A 46 16.77 -28.66 12.82
N ALA A 47 16.11 -29.00 11.71
CA ALA A 47 14.76 -28.53 11.36
C ALA A 47 13.63 -29.13 12.22
N SER A 48 13.97 -29.72 13.36
CA SER A 48 13.01 -30.28 14.32
C SER A 48 13.17 -29.61 15.71
N PRO A 49 12.99 -28.28 15.83
CA PRO A 49 13.27 -27.55 17.08
C PRO A 49 12.42 -27.99 18.28
N LEU A 50 11.25 -28.58 18.02
CA LEU A 50 10.35 -29.13 19.05
C LEU A 50 10.80 -30.53 19.57
N ALA A 51 11.76 -31.18 18.90
CA ALA A 51 12.26 -32.49 19.27
C ALA A 51 13.56 -32.37 20.08
N HIS A 52 13.44 -32.38 21.41
CA HIS A 52 14.58 -32.14 22.31
C HIS A 52 15.47 -33.36 22.56
N SER A 53 14.95 -34.58 22.41
CA SER A 53 15.71 -35.83 22.61
C SER A 53 16.08 -36.49 21.28
N GLN A 54 17.12 -37.33 21.29
CA GLN A 54 17.50 -38.11 20.10
C GLN A 54 16.36 -39.02 19.63
N SER A 55 15.63 -39.63 20.56
CA SER A 55 14.47 -40.47 20.24
C SER A 55 13.35 -39.66 19.59
N ALA A 56 13.06 -38.45 20.08
CA ALA A 56 12.06 -37.57 19.46
C ALA A 56 12.48 -37.11 18.07
N LYS A 57 13.76 -36.77 17.87
CA LYS A 57 14.32 -36.43 16.55
C LYS A 57 14.20 -37.61 15.59
N LYS A 58 14.57 -38.81 16.03
CA LYS A 58 14.42 -40.04 15.24
C LYS A 58 12.95 -40.29 14.87
N ALA A 59 12.02 -40.11 15.81
CA ALA A 59 10.58 -40.25 15.53
C ALA A 59 10.10 -39.24 14.48
N ARG A 60 10.57 -37.98 14.54
CA ARG A 60 10.26 -36.96 13.53
C ARG A 60 10.83 -37.29 12.15
N LEU A 61 12.06 -37.80 12.08
CA LEU A 61 12.64 -38.27 10.81
C LEU A 61 11.86 -39.46 10.24
N ASN A 62 11.38 -40.36 11.10
CA ASN A 62 10.58 -41.51 10.71
C ASN A 62 9.15 -41.14 10.28
N SER A 63 8.70 -39.90 10.53
CA SER A 63 7.40 -39.41 10.07
C SER A 63 7.46 -38.74 8.69
N LEU A 64 8.63 -38.69 8.06
CA LEU A 64 8.84 -38.07 6.74
C LEU A 64 9.09 -39.17 5.71
N LEU A 65 8.41 -39.09 4.58
CA LEU A 65 8.61 -40.02 3.45
C LEU A 65 9.65 -39.48 2.47
N ALA A 66 10.60 -40.32 2.06
CA ALA A 66 11.57 -40.00 1.01
C ALA A 66 11.13 -40.49 -0.38
N ASN A 67 10.20 -41.45 -0.42
CA ASN A 67 9.46 -41.91 -1.59
C ASN A 67 8.15 -42.56 -1.13
N GLU A 68 7.39 -43.16 -2.05
CA GLU A 68 6.08 -43.79 -1.78
C GLU A 68 6.09 -44.92 -0.74
N TYR A 69 7.25 -45.55 -0.48
CA TYR A 69 7.32 -46.78 0.31
C TYR A 69 8.27 -46.71 1.50
N GLN A 70 9.14 -45.69 1.56
CA GLN A 70 10.21 -45.60 2.54
C GLN A 70 10.18 -44.25 3.26
N THR A 71 10.22 -44.31 4.58
CA THR A 71 10.58 -43.16 5.41
C THR A 71 12.02 -42.71 5.10
N VAL A 72 12.38 -41.49 5.49
CA VAL A 72 13.75 -40.98 5.32
C VAL A 72 14.79 -41.91 5.97
N LEU A 73 14.49 -42.44 7.15
CA LEU A 73 15.41 -43.34 7.85
C LEU A 73 15.59 -44.66 7.09
N GLU A 74 14.51 -45.27 6.62
CA GLU A 74 14.59 -46.50 5.82
C GLU A 74 15.31 -46.26 4.50
N TYR A 75 14.98 -45.17 3.81
CA TYR A 75 15.58 -44.81 2.52
C TYR A 75 17.10 -44.69 2.61
N THR A 76 17.61 -44.00 3.64
CA THR A 76 19.05 -43.76 3.82
C THR A 76 19.86 -45.02 4.17
N THR A 77 19.21 -46.16 4.45
CA THR A 77 19.90 -47.45 4.64
C THR A 77 20.28 -48.14 3.34
N THR A 78 19.52 -47.90 2.27
CA THR A 78 19.70 -48.58 0.97
C THR A 78 20.00 -47.63 -0.18
N ASN A 79 19.72 -46.34 -0.03
CA ASN A 79 19.86 -45.32 -1.08
C ASN A 79 20.65 -44.11 -0.57
N THR A 80 21.20 -43.32 -1.50
CA THR A 80 21.77 -42.00 -1.21
C THR A 80 20.76 -40.91 -1.57
N VAL A 81 20.68 -39.86 -0.75
CA VAL A 81 19.85 -38.67 -1.04
C VAL A 81 20.13 -38.13 -2.44
N ASN A 82 19.06 -37.83 -3.16
CA ASN A 82 19.07 -37.23 -4.49
C ASN A 82 17.98 -36.15 -4.57
N ALA A 83 17.84 -35.46 -5.70
CA ALA A 83 16.86 -34.39 -5.84
C ALA A 83 15.41 -34.86 -5.57
N ALA A 84 14.99 -36.01 -6.11
CA ALA A 84 13.62 -36.50 -5.92
C ALA A 84 13.30 -36.77 -4.43
N SER A 85 14.17 -37.53 -3.75
CA SER A 85 13.99 -37.85 -2.33
C SER A 85 14.12 -36.62 -1.42
N PHE A 86 15.01 -35.69 -1.76
CA PHE A 86 15.13 -34.41 -1.07
C PHE A 86 13.83 -33.60 -1.16
N TYR A 87 13.28 -33.43 -2.36
CA TYR A 87 12.10 -32.60 -2.58
C TYR A 87 10.79 -33.25 -2.13
N ALA A 88 10.72 -34.59 -2.09
CA ALA A 88 9.64 -35.31 -1.42
C ALA A 88 9.55 -34.88 0.05
N VAL A 89 10.68 -34.80 0.75
CA VAL A 89 10.75 -34.36 2.14
C VAL A 89 10.57 -32.84 2.25
N ALA A 90 11.16 -32.07 1.34
CA ALA A 90 11.07 -30.61 1.35
C ALA A 90 9.61 -30.12 1.29
N LEU A 91 8.79 -30.71 0.41
CA LEU A 91 7.38 -30.36 0.29
C LEU A 91 6.60 -30.63 1.59
N GLN A 92 6.89 -31.74 2.28
CA GLN A 92 6.31 -32.04 3.60
C GLN A 92 6.75 -31.01 4.66
N LEU A 93 8.02 -30.59 4.66
CA LEU A 93 8.52 -29.57 5.60
C LEU A 93 7.91 -28.18 5.34
N LEU A 94 7.60 -27.89 4.07
CA LEU A 94 6.91 -26.67 3.64
C LEU A 94 5.39 -26.72 3.88
N GLY A 95 4.88 -27.81 4.48
CA GLY A 95 3.49 -27.97 4.87
C GLY A 95 2.56 -28.39 3.73
N PHE A 96 3.09 -28.82 2.58
CA PHE A 96 2.29 -29.42 1.52
C PHE A 96 1.90 -30.86 1.88
N GLU A 97 0.70 -31.27 1.49
CA GLU A 97 0.13 -32.56 1.83
C GLU A 97 0.20 -33.52 0.62
N VAL A 98 0.57 -34.78 0.89
CA VAL A 98 0.57 -35.85 -0.13
C VAL A 98 -0.87 -36.09 -0.59
N ASP A 99 -1.06 -36.47 -1.86
CA ASP A 99 -2.34 -36.69 -2.55
C ASP A 99 -3.17 -35.42 -2.82
N GLU A 100 -3.03 -34.38 -2.00
CA GLU A 100 -3.70 -33.08 -2.20
C GLU A 100 -2.84 -32.08 -2.99
N ASP A 101 -1.59 -31.89 -2.57
CA ASP A 101 -0.70 -30.87 -3.13
C ASP A 101 0.39 -31.46 -4.03
N PHE A 102 0.84 -32.69 -3.77
CA PHE A 102 1.88 -33.33 -4.56
C PHE A 102 1.82 -34.86 -4.48
N ASP A 103 2.45 -35.50 -5.47
CA ASP A 103 2.66 -36.95 -5.55
C ASP A 103 4.13 -37.26 -5.23
N LEU A 104 4.37 -38.28 -4.40
CA LEU A 104 5.72 -38.75 -4.06
C LEU A 104 6.44 -39.38 -5.26
N ALA A 105 5.70 -39.91 -6.25
CA ALA A 105 6.26 -40.45 -7.47
C ALA A 105 6.78 -39.37 -8.44
N ASP A 106 6.22 -38.15 -8.39
CA ASP A 106 6.62 -37.03 -9.25
C ASP A 106 6.53 -35.66 -8.56
N VAL A 107 7.50 -35.40 -7.69
CA VAL A 107 7.62 -34.13 -6.95
C VAL A 107 7.93 -32.93 -7.86
N PHE A 108 8.54 -33.14 -9.03
CA PHE A 108 8.98 -32.04 -9.90
C PHE A 108 7.80 -31.38 -10.62
N THR A 109 6.76 -32.15 -10.94
CA THR A 109 5.51 -31.57 -11.46
C THR A 109 4.87 -30.64 -10.43
N ALA A 110 4.85 -31.01 -9.15
CA ALA A 110 4.35 -30.14 -8.08
C ALA A 110 5.20 -28.88 -7.90
N LEU A 111 6.53 -29.01 -7.85
CA LEU A 111 7.45 -27.86 -7.72
C LEU A 111 7.25 -26.84 -8.84
N LYS A 112 7.16 -27.30 -10.09
CA LYS A 112 6.89 -26.43 -11.26
C LYS A 112 5.52 -25.76 -11.16
N ARG A 113 4.47 -26.53 -10.85
CA ARG A 113 3.09 -26.01 -10.72
C ARG A 113 2.96 -24.97 -9.61
N LEU A 114 3.62 -25.19 -8.48
CA LEU A 114 3.63 -24.28 -7.33
C LEU A 114 4.58 -23.09 -7.52
N ASN A 115 5.43 -23.10 -8.56
CA ASN A 115 6.45 -22.10 -8.84
C ASN A 115 7.52 -22.01 -7.73
N LEU A 116 7.92 -23.16 -7.18
CA LEU A 116 8.99 -23.25 -6.18
C LEU A 116 10.33 -23.49 -6.87
N ALA A 117 11.35 -22.68 -6.54
CA ALA A 117 12.70 -22.89 -7.04
C ALA A 117 13.29 -24.20 -6.49
N TYR A 118 13.98 -24.96 -7.34
CA TYR A 118 14.56 -26.24 -6.95
C TYR A 118 15.86 -26.55 -7.71
N HIS A 119 16.70 -27.39 -7.10
CA HIS A 119 17.92 -27.93 -7.70
C HIS A 119 17.58 -29.23 -8.43
N PRO A 120 17.76 -29.31 -9.76
CA PRO A 120 17.34 -30.48 -10.55
C PRO A 120 18.15 -31.74 -10.23
N THR A 121 19.35 -31.58 -9.68
CA THR A 121 20.24 -32.67 -9.28
C THR A 121 20.86 -32.39 -7.93
N ILE A 122 21.04 -33.44 -7.12
CA ILE A 122 21.80 -33.40 -5.88
C ILE A 122 22.72 -34.63 -5.90
N ASN A 123 23.97 -34.42 -6.29
CA ASN A 123 24.97 -35.48 -6.49
C ASN A 123 26.17 -35.33 -5.54
N SER A 124 26.27 -34.18 -4.86
CA SER A 124 27.38 -33.86 -3.96
C SER A 124 26.88 -33.31 -2.62
N LYS A 125 27.80 -33.22 -1.64
CA LYS A 125 27.53 -32.53 -0.36
C LYS A 125 27.34 -31.03 -0.54
N GLU A 126 27.99 -30.45 -1.54
CA GLU A 126 27.84 -29.04 -1.90
C GLU A 126 26.45 -28.78 -2.48
N ASP A 127 25.99 -29.61 -3.42
CA ASP A 127 24.63 -29.53 -3.98
C ASP A 127 23.58 -29.66 -2.88
N LEU A 128 23.76 -30.64 -1.97
CA LEU A 128 22.84 -30.87 -0.85
C LEU A 128 22.81 -29.66 0.11
N LEU A 129 23.97 -29.05 0.37
CA LEU A 129 24.06 -27.87 1.23
C LEU A 129 23.38 -26.66 0.60
N LEU A 130 23.59 -26.43 -0.70
CA LEU A 130 22.94 -25.35 -1.44
C LEU A 130 21.42 -25.58 -1.54
N ALA A 131 20.99 -26.80 -1.83
CA ALA A 131 19.57 -27.15 -1.84
C ALA A 131 18.91 -26.96 -0.47
N TRP A 132 19.60 -27.30 0.62
CA TRP A 132 19.12 -27.05 1.98
C TRP A 132 19.09 -25.57 2.34
N TYR A 133 20.14 -24.82 2.00
CA TYR A 133 20.20 -23.38 2.18
C TYR A 133 19.01 -22.69 1.50
N ASP A 134 18.76 -23.05 0.24
CA ASP A 134 17.64 -22.52 -0.54
C ASP A 134 16.27 -22.95 0.01
N LEU A 135 16.16 -24.16 0.55
CA LEU A 135 14.95 -24.66 1.18
C LEU A 135 14.59 -23.84 2.42
N LEU A 136 15.57 -23.40 3.22
CA LEU A 136 15.33 -22.54 4.38
C LEU A 136 14.64 -21.22 3.96
N GLU A 137 15.01 -20.66 2.81
CA GLU A 137 14.40 -19.44 2.26
C GLU A 137 13.17 -19.71 1.38
N THR A 138 12.75 -20.96 1.22
CA THR A 138 11.59 -21.28 0.37
C THR A 138 10.28 -21.07 1.14
N VAL A 139 9.39 -20.26 0.59
CA VAL A 139 8.02 -20.06 1.10
C VAL A 139 7.18 -21.33 0.95
N GLY A 140 6.55 -21.76 2.05
CA GLY A 140 5.67 -22.92 2.11
C GLY A 140 4.18 -22.60 2.02
N LYS A 141 3.34 -23.64 2.16
CA LYS A 141 1.86 -23.55 2.08
C LYS A 141 1.28 -22.48 3.00
N ASN A 142 1.93 -22.22 4.13
CA ASN A 142 1.49 -21.26 5.14
C ASN A 142 1.97 -19.82 4.92
N GLY A 143 2.62 -19.50 3.79
CA GLY A 143 2.99 -18.12 3.43
C GLY A 143 4.21 -17.56 4.16
N ARG A 144 5.01 -18.43 4.79
CA ARG A 144 6.33 -18.09 5.37
C ARG A 144 7.40 -19.00 4.81
N THR A 145 8.65 -18.52 4.84
CA THR A 145 9.82 -19.36 4.55
C THR A 145 9.92 -20.50 5.56
N LEU A 146 10.58 -21.61 5.18
CA LEU A 146 10.85 -22.68 6.14
C LEU A 146 11.60 -22.15 7.37
N LEU A 147 12.56 -21.22 7.20
CA LEU A 147 13.32 -20.64 8.30
C LEU A 147 12.42 -19.87 9.28
N ASP A 148 11.46 -19.09 8.78
CA ASP A 148 10.49 -18.39 9.62
C ASP A 148 9.53 -19.36 10.35
N ASN A 149 9.20 -20.48 9.73
CA ASN A 149 8.42 -21.54 10.39
C ASN A 149 9.21 -22.19 11.53
N LEU A 150 10.50 -22.46 11.31
CA LEU A 150 11.39 -22.96 12.36
C LEU A 150 11.60 -21.93 13.47
N ALA A 151 11.72 -20.65 13.12
CA ALA A 151 11.78 -19.56 14.08
C ALA A 151 10.54 -19.51 14.97
N SER A 152 9.36 -19.61 14.36
CA SER A 152 8.06 -19.64 15.05
C SER A 152 7.89 -20.87 15.93
N ALA A 153 8.57 -21.97 15.60
CA ALA A 153 8.67 -23.17 16.42
C ALA A 153 9.77 -23.12 17.51
N GLY A 154 10.52 -22.01 17.59
CA GLY A 154 11.46 -21.73 18.67
C GLY A 154 12.93 -22.01 18.36
N TYR A 155 13.29 -22.25 17.09
CA TYR A 155 14.67 -22.52 16.69
C TYR A 155 15.67 -21.46 17.19
N PHE A 156 15.30 -20.19 17.08
CA PHE A 156 16.16 -19.06 17.43
C PHE A 156 16.13 -18.64 18.91
N THR A 157 15.34 -19.29 19.77
CA THR A 157 15.23 -18.91 21.19
C THR A 157 16.56 -18.95 21.92
N SER A 158 17.44 -19.91 21.58
CA SER A 158 18.80 -19.99 22.15
C SER A 158 19.74 -18.85 21.70
N PHE A 159 19.34 -18.04 20.72
CA PHE A 159 20.10 -16.89 20.23
C PHE A 159 19.72 -15.60 20.97
N TYR A 160 18.66 -15.62 21.78
CA TYR A 160 18.25 -14.47 22.60
C TYR A 160 19.34 -14.09 23.61
N GLU A 161 20.13 -15.07 24.07
CA GLU A 161 21.24 -14.89 25.01
C GLU A 161 22.55 -14.39 24.35
N LEU A 162 22.59 -14.18 23.03
CA LEU A 162 23.76 -13.58 22.38
C LEU A 162 23.99 -12.16 22.90
N ALA A 163 25.26 -11.79 23.07
CA ALA A 163 25.61 -10.43 23.47
C ALA A 163 25.17 -9.41 22.39
N ALA A 164 24.87 -8.18 22.81
CA ALA A 164 24.47 -7.09 21.91
C ALA A 164 25.47 -6.87 20.74
N THR A 165 26.77 -7.08 20.97
CA THR A 165 27.83 -6.96 19.96
C THR A 165 27.79 -8.04 18.88
N GLN A 166 26.98 -9.08 19.06
CA GLN A 166 26.78 -10.19 18.13
C GLN A 166 25.41 -10.14 17.44
N LYS A 167 24.63 -9.07 17.66
CA LYS A 167 23.30 -8.85 17.09
C LYS A 167 23.29 -7.58 16.22
N PRO A 168 22.38 -7.48 15.23
CA PRO A 168 21.53 -8.55 14.71
C PRO A 168 22.33 -9.62 13.94
N LEU A 169 21.71 -10.77 13.66
CA LEU A 169 22.22 -11.75 12.71
C LEU A 169 21.41 -11.69 11.42
N PHE A 170 22.09 -11.99 10.31
CA PHE A 170 21.50 -12.00 8.99
C PHE A 170 21.64 -13.37 8.32
N PHE A 171 20.64 -13.73 7.52
CA PHE A 171 20.65 -14.88 6.63
C PHE A 171 20.02 -14.48 5.30
N ASN A 172 20.66 -14.81 4.19
CA ASN A 172 20.21 -14.45 2.85
C ASN A 172 19.88 -12.95 2.69
N GLY A 173 20.71 -12.09 3.31
CA GLY A 173 20.54 -10.64 3.29
C GLY A 173 19.43 -10.07 4.21
N LYS A 174 18.76 -10.91 5.01
CA LYS A 174 17.60 -10.54 5.83
C LYS A 174 17.91 -10.68 7.32
N SER A 175 17.35 -9.79 8.15
CA SER A 175 17.50 -9.87 9.60
C SER A 175 16.67 -11.03 10.19
N LEU A 176 17.25 -11.73 11.16
CA LEU A 176 16.67 -12.92 11.78
C LEU A 176 15.91 -12.62 13.08
N PRO A 177 14.88 -13.41 13.43
CA PRO A 177 14.07 -13.21 14.62
C PRO A 177 14.76 -13.70 15.91
N ILE A 178 15.89 -13.09 16.26
CA ILE A 178 16.75 -13.46 17.41
C ILE A 178 16.60 -12.51 18.61
N PHE A 179 15.50 -11.76 18.67
CA PHE A 179 15.19 -10.83 19.75
C PHE A 179 14.03 -11.37 20.60
N ASP A 180 14.18 -11.31 21.93
CA ASP A 180 13.19 -11.82 22.88
C ASP A 180 11.98 -10.88 22.95
N THR A 181 10.94 -11.22 22.17
CA THR A 181 9.74 -10.39 22.07
C THR A 181 8.91 -10.34 23.35
N SER A 182 9.15 -11.25 24.31
CA SER A 182 8.52 -11.20 25.64
C SER A 182 9.10 -10.10 26.54
N LYS A 183 10.23 -9.52 26.14
CA LYS A 183 10.95 -8.46 26.88
C LYS A 183 11.03 -7.15 26.09
N LEU A 184 10.16 -6.94 25.10
CA LEU A 184 10.08 -5.65 24.41
C LEU A 184 9.83 -4.53 25.43
N ILE A 185 10.51 -3.41 25.22
CA ILE A 185 10.33 -2.21 26.02
C ILE A 185 9.32 -1.32 25.30
N SER A 186 8.29 -0.90 26.03
CA SER A 186 7.26 0.03 25.59
C SER A 186 7.41 1.35 26.34
N GLU A 187 7.60 2.45 25.61
CA GLU A 187 7.91 3.77 26.18
C GLU A 187 7.13 4.88 25.47
N VAL A 188 6.90 5.99 26.18
CA VAL A 188 6.33 7.22 25.63
C VAL A 188 7.28 8.38 25.88
N VAL A 189 7.44 9.25 24.88
CA VAL A 189 8.17 10.52 24.98
C VAL A 189 7.41 11.63 24.26
N TYR A 190 7.82 12.88 24.48
CA TYR A 190 7.19 14.07 23.89
C TYR A 190 8.19 14.87 23.07
N VAL A 191 8.15 14.73 21.74
CA VAL A 191 9.04 15.43 20.80
C VAL A 191 8.58 16.88 20.62
N GLU A 192 9.50 17.84 20.73
CA GLU A 192 9.19 19.27 20.58
C GLU A 192 9.25 19.71 19.12
N SER A 193 8.12 20.09 18.53
CA SER A 193 8.04 20.55 17.12
C SER A 193 8.40 22.03 16.95
N ASP A 194 8.50 22.54 15.71
CA ASP A 194 8.61 23.98 15.41
C ASP A 194 7.25 24.61 15.08
N LEU A 195 6.17 24.09 15.66
CA LEU A 195 4.80 24.52 15.42
C LEU A 195 4.21 25.12 16.68
N ASP A 196 3.31 26.08 16.50
CA ASP A 196 2.38 26.60 17.51
C ASP A 196 0.99 26.60 16.85
N SER A 197 0.53 25.39 16.51
CA SER A 197 -0.68 25.21 15.69
C SER A 197 -1.96 25.43 16.49
N ASP A 198 -1.87 25.47 17.82
CA ASP A 198 -2.97 25.82 18.69
C ASP A 198 -2.88 27.24 19.29
N HIS A 199 -1.86 28.01 18.91
CA HIS A 199 -1.70 29.44 19.21
C HIS A 199 -1.68 29.74 20.70
N ASP A 200 -0.90 28.99 21.46
CA ASP A 200 -0.63 29.21 22.88
C ASP A 200 0.71 29.92 23.14
N GLY A 201 1.50 30.16 22.09
CA GLY A 201 2.80 30.82 22.12
C GLY A 201 3.99 29.88 22.35
N ARG A 202 3.75 28.58 22.51
CA ARG A 202 4.75 27.56 22.79
C ARG A 202 4.85 26.56 21.66
N ALA A 203 5.98 25.85 21.62
CA ALA A 203 6.16 24.76 20.68
C ALA A 203 5.26 23.56 21.02
N ASP A 204 4.49 23.09 20.03
CA ASP A 204 3.64 21.91 20.17
C ASP A 204 4.50 20.69 20.53
N LEU A 205 4.16 20.01 21.64
CA LEU A 205 4.73 18.70 21.98
C LEU A 205 3.96 17.57 21.31
N LEU A 206 4.70 16.60 20.76
CA LEU A 206 4.16 15.47 20.03
C LEU A 206 4.40 14.18 20.83
N LYS A 207 3.33 13.50 21.23
CA LYS A 207 3.43 12.18 21.84
C LYS A 207 3.98 11.17 20.83
N VAL A 208 4.99 10.42 21.24
CA VAL A 208 5.61 9.35 20.46
C VAL A 208 5.64 8.07 21.30
N GLU A 209 5.02 7.02 20.78
CA GLU A 209 5.01 5.67 21.35
C GLU A 209 6.13 4.83 20.71
N ILE A 210 6.92 4.14 21.54
CA ILE A 210 8.11 3.42 21.11
C ILE A 210 8.03 1.99 21.61
N ILE A 211 8.30 1.04 20.74
CA ILE A 211 8.49 -0.36 21.08
C ILE A 211 9.85 -0.80 20.55
N ARG A 212 10.73 -1.24 21.43
CA ARG A 212 12.12 -1.59 21.07
C ARG A 212 12.62 -2.86 21.78
N PRO A 213 13.56 -3.61 21.18
CA PRO A 213 14.17 -4.76 21.85
C PRO A 213 14.93 -4.39 23.12
N LEU A 214 14.85 -5.24 24.17
CA LEU A 214 15.59 -5.07 25.43
C LEU A 214 17.10 -4.91 25.22
N ASP A 215 17.65 -5.57 24.21
CA ASP A 215 19.08 -5.53 23.84
C ASP A 215 19.63 -4.10 23.67
N THR A 216 18.76 -3.14 23.34
CA THR A 216 19.15 -1.74 23.26
C THR A 216 19.65 -1.20 24.61
N ASN A 217 19.10 -1.63 25.76
CA ASN A 217 19.61 -1.31 27.09
C ASN A 217 21.04 -1.83 27.33
N ASN A 218 21.49 -2.81 26.54
CA ASN A 218 22.82 -3.41 26.61
C ASN A 218 23.75 -2.88 25.52
N GLY A 219 23.46 -1.72 24.94
CA GLY A 219 24.33 -1.01 24.01
C GLY A 219 24.05 -1.25 22.53
N LEU A 220 23.14 -2.17 22.16
CA LEU A 220 22.73 -2.34 20.77
C LEU A 220 22.04 -1.06 20.26
N LYS A 221 22.39 -0.62 19.06
CA LYS A 221 21.64 0.40 18.33
C LYS A 221 20.82 -0.27 17.24
N VAL A 222 19.54 0.08 17.18
CA VAL A 222 18.60 -0.45 16.18
C VAL A 222 18.03 0.68 15.33
N PRO A 223 17.67 0.45 14.07
CA PRO A 223 16.91 1.40 13.29
C PRO A 223 15.44 1.46 13.75
N ALA A 224 14.73 2.49 13.31
CA ALA A 224 13.32 2.71 13.63
C ALA A 224 12.43 2.59 12.38
N LEU A 225 11.34 1.84 12.51
CA LEU A 225 10.20 1.87 11.60
C LEU A 225 9.15 2.80 12.19
N TYR A 226 9.04 3.99 11.62
CA TYR A 226 8.16 5.05 12.09
C TYR A 226 6.84 5.07 11.30
N THR A 227 5.73 4.88 12.01
CA THR A 227 4.39 4.99 11.46
C THR A 227 3.71 6.26 11.99
N ALA A 228 3.55 7.26 11.12
CA ALA A 228 2.80 8.47 11.43
C ALA A 228 1.30 8.21 11.22
N SER A 229 0.54 8.03 12.30
CA SER A 229 -0.86 7.61 12.25
C SER A 229 -1.75 8.56 13.04
N PRO A 230 -2.45 9.50 12.37
CA PRO A 230 -3.44 10.37 13.03
C PRO A 230 -4.53 9.61 13.79
N TYR A 231 -4.75 8.34 13.43
CA TYR A 231 -5.71 7.44 14.05
C TYR A 231 -5.20 6.75 15.33
N ASN A 232 -3.89 6.76 15.62
CA ASN A 232 -3.27 5.89 16.64
C ASN A 232 -3.84 6.10 18.04
N GLN A 233 -4.24 7.35 18.33
CA GLN A 233 -4.81 7.76 19.62
C GLN A 233 -6.35 7.76 19.63
N GLY A 234 -6.95 7.03 18.68
CA GLY A 234 -8.39 6.87 18.49
C GLY A 234 -9.03 7.97 17.64
N THR A 235 -10.24 7.70 17.15
CA THR A 235 -11.01 8.57 16.25
C THR A 235 -12.30 9.09 16.89
N ASN A 236 -12.91 10.12 16.33
CA ASN A 236 -14.20 10.69 16.75
C ASN A 236 -15.30 10.43 15.72
N ASP A 237 -15.60 9.15 15.43
CA ASP A 237 -16.49 8.73 14.34
C ASP A 237 -17.86 9.41 14.36
N GLN A 238 -18.44 9.64 15.55
CA GLN A 238 -19.73 10.34 15.68
C GLN A 238 -19.65 11.81 15.29
N LEU A 239 -18.52 12.47 15.54
CA LEU A 239 -18.30 13.85 15.14
C LEU A 239 -18.07 13.93 13.62
N GLY A 240 -17.24 13.04 13.07
CA GLY A 240 -17.05 12.91 11.62
C GLY A 240 -18.38 12.70 10.91
N LYS A 241 -19.17 11.68 11.32
CA LYS A 241 -20.50 11.40 10.78
C LYS A 241 -21.47 12.58 10.86
N LYS A 242 -21.42 13.37 11.93
CA LYS A 242 -22.27 14.55 12.08
C LYS A 242 -21.89 15.67 11.10
N LEU A 243 -20.61 15.77 10.75
CA LEU A 243 -20.06 16.76 9.83
C LEU A 243 -20.10 16.32 8.36
N THR A 244 -20.26 15.03 8.08
CA THR A 244 -20.41 14.50 6.72
C THR A 244 -21.44 15.31 5.95
N HIS A 245 -20.99 15.86 4.82
CA HIS A 245 -21.77 16.80 4.02
C HIS A 245 -22.87 16.06 3.25
N LYS A 246 -24.00 16.73 3.04
CA LYS A 246 -25.03 16.20 2.14
C LYS A 246 -24.53 16.26 0.70
N VAL A 247 -24.71 15.15 -0.03
CA VAL A 247 -24.41 15.05 -1.47
C VAL A 247 -25.66 15.19 -2.34
N ASP A 248 -26.85 15.05 -1.74
CA ASP A 248 -28.16 15.31 -2.35
C ASP A 248 -28.41 16.82 -2.55
N VAL A 249 -27.52 17.48 -3.28
CA VAL A 249 -27.53 18.92 -3.53
C VAL A 249 -27.36 19.22 -5.01
N LYS A 250 -27.92 20.34 -5.44
CA LYS A 250 -27.82 20.81 -6.83
C LYS A 250 -26.39 21.16 -7.17
N LEU A 251 -26.00 20.94 -8.43
CA LEU A 251 -24.73 21.45 -8.93
C LEU A 251 -24.83 22.98 -9.05
N ALA A 252 -23.96 23.70 -8.37
CA ALA A 252 -23.97 25.16 -8.45
C ALA A 252 -23.34 25.65 -9.77
N THR A 253 -23.98 26.61 -10.43
CA THR A 253 -23.36 27.41 -11.49
C THR A 253 -22.20 28.20 -10.90
N LYS A 254 -21.01 28.05 -11.48
CA LYS A 254 -19.83 28.76 -11.04
C LYS A 254 -19.77 30.16 -11.65
N PRO A 255 -19.44 31.21 -10.87
CA PRO A 255 -19.20 32.53 -11.45
C PRO A 255 -17.99 32.44 -12.38
N VAL A 256 -18.08 33.06 -13.56
CA VAL A 256 -16.98 33.10 -14.53
C VAL A 256 -15.80 33.84 -13.92
N THR A 257 -14.60 33.25 -14.01
CA THR A 257 -13.35 33.81 -13.50
C THR A 257 -12.24 33.62 -14.53
N ASN A 258 -11.18 34.43 -14.41
CA ASN A 258 -9.92 34.25 -15.14
C ASN A 258 -8.76 34.06 -14.15
N THR A 259 -9.00 33.31 -13.07
CA THR A 259 -8.03 33.06 -11.99
C THR A 259 -6.76 32.46 -12.58
N SER A 260 -5.59 32.99 -12.22
CA SER A 260 -4.30 32.38 -12.60
C SER A 260 -3.78 31.44 -11.50
N TYR A 261 -2.83 30.57 -11.82
CA TYR A 261 -2.22 29.71 -10.81
C TYR A 261 -1.48 30.53 -9.74
N GLU A 262 -0.81 31.61 -10.14
CA GLU A 262 -0.04 32.48 -9.23
C GLU A 262 -0.93 33.10 -8.13
N GLU A 263 -2.20 33.40 -8.42
CA GLU A 263 -3.14 33.95 -7.44
C GLU A 263 -3.51 32.93 -6.35
N ILE A 264 -3.57 31.66 -6.71
CA ILE A 264 -3.92 30.55 -5.81
C ILE A 264 -2.70 29.79 -5.29
N ALA A 265 -1.50 30.08 -5.79
CA ALA A 265 -0.29 29.41 -5.34
C ALA A 265 -0.11 29.60 -3.84
N TYR A 266 0.12 28.50 -3.15
CA TYR A 266 0.48 28.50 -1.74
C TYR A 266 1.95 28.89 -1.60
N HIS A 267 2.16 29.87 -0.73
CA HIS A 267 3.47 30.27 -0.25
C HIS A 267 3.47 30.18 1.27
N ALA A 268 4.47 29.47 1.82
CA ALA A 268 4.59 29.30 3.25
C ALA A 268 4.66 30.67 3.94
N PRO A 269 3.82 30.92 4.97
CA PRO A 269 3.91 32.16 5.72
C PRO A 269 5.24 32.23 6.48
N LYS A 270 5.76 33.44 6.69
CA LYS A 270 6.87 33.64 7.62
C LYS A 270 6.36 33.44 9.04
N VAL A 271 6.83 32.38 9.69
CA VAL A 271 6.52 32.12 11.10
C VAL A 271 7.55 32.83 11.97
N GLY A 272 7.09 33.52 13.01
CA GLY A 272 7.96 34.15 14.01
C GLY A 272 8.66 33.12 14.90
N PRO A 273 9.58 33.55 15.79
CA PRO A 273 10.19 32.64 16.74
C PRO A 273 9.11 32.08 17.70
N ILE A 274 9.12 30.77 17.89
CA ILE A 274 8.24 30.06 18.85
C ILE A 274 9.03 29.79 20.12
N GLU A 275 8.40 29.95 21.29
CA GLU A 275 9.05 29.68 22.57
C GLU A 275 9.35 28.18 22.71
N LYS A 276 10.65 27.87 22.81
CA LYS A 276 11.15 26.52 23.09
C LYS A 276 11.30 26.29 24.58
N ARG A 277 11.03 25.07 25.02
CA ARG A 277 11.15 24.68 26.43
C ARG A 277 12.61 24.71 26.87
N PRO A 278 12.90 25.23 28.08
CA PRO A 278 14.23 25.12 28.67
C PRO A 278 14.53 23.64 28.98
N VAL A 279 15.80 23.28 29.11
CA VAL A 279 16.19 21.93 29.58
C VAL A 279 16.47 22.01 31.08
N ALA A 280 15.68 21.33 31.89
CA ALA A 280 15.83 21.31 33.35
C ALA A 280 16.66 20.13 33.85
N GLY A 281 16.82 19.08 33.04
CA GLY A 281 17.59 17.89 33.36
C GLY A 281 17.66 16.94 32.16
N HIS A 282 18.28 15.77 32.36
CA HIS A 282 18.39 14.74 31.34
C HIS A 282 18.00 13.37 31.92
N ALA A 283 17.29 12.57 31.14
CA ALA A 283 16.97 11.19 31.47
C ALA A 283 17.46 10.24 30.39
N GLN A 284 17.82 9.03 30.80
CA GLN A 284 18.09 7.93 29.87
C GLN A 284 16.82 7.14 29.56
N PHE A 285 15.94 6.93 30.54
CA PHE A 285 14.72 6.13 30.36
C PHE A 285 13.49 7.03 30.35
N ALA A 286 12.47 6.62 29.60
CA ALA A 286 11.18 7.28 29.63
C ALA A 286 10.47 7.05 30.98
N GLU A 287 9.55 7.95 31.33
CA GLU A 287 8.79 7.89 32.58
C GLU A 287 7.37 7.32 32.37
N GLU A 288 6.97 7.15 31.11
CA GLU A 288 5.66 6.67 30.69
C GLU A 288 5.80 5.42 29.81
N SER A 289 4.84 4.51 29.92
CA SER A 289 4.66 3.35 29.06
C SER A 289 3.31 3.45 28.35
N LEU A 290 3.20 2.83 27.17
CA LEU A 290 1.90 2.66 26.49
C LEU A 290 1.18 1.39 26.97
N GLU A 291 -0.15 1.38 26.86
CA GLU A 291 -0.97 0.18 27.11
C GLU A 291 -0.88 -0.79 25.93
N ARG A 292 -1.40 -0.37 24.77
CA ARG A 292 -1.39 -1.13 23.52
C ARG A 292 -1.52 -0.17 22.34
N GLU A 293 -0.68 -0.37 21.35
CA GLU A 293 -0.68 0.38 20.11
C GLU A 293 -1.62 -0.24 19.06
N LEU A 294 -2.06 0.58 18.10
CA LEU A 294 -2.70 0.10 16.87
C LEU A 294 -1.62 -0.36 15.89
N SER A 295 -1.18 -1.60 16.06
CA SER A 295 -0.03 -2.14 15.33
C SER A 295 -0.31 -2.44 13.86
N TYR A 296 0.69 -2.17 13.02
CA TYR A 296 0.84 -2.79 11.71
C TYR A 296 1.60 -4.11 11.84
N THR A 297 1.00 -5.23 11.42
CA THR A 297 1.58 -6.58 11.59
C THR A 297 2.94 -6.77 10.91
N PHE A 298 3.27 -5.96 9.89
CA PHE A 298 4.63 -5.93 9.34
C PHE A 298 5.65 -5.32 10.31
N ASN A 299 5.30 -4.26 11.05
CA ASN A 299 6.18 -3.71 12.08
C ASN A 299 6.42 -4.74 13.20
N ASP A 300 5.41 -5.56 13.52
CA ASP A 300 5.55 -6.68 14.47
C ASP A 300 6.53 -7.75 14.00
N TYR A 301 6.45 -8.12 12.72
CA TYR A 301 7.41 -9.02 12.09
C TYR A 301 8.84 -8.46 12.21
N MET A 302 9.02 -7.16 12.02
CA MET A 302 10.34 -6.52 12.10
C MET A 302 10.83 -6.27 13.54
N LEU A 303 9.93 -6.12 14.53
CA LEU A 303 10.26 -6.04 15.95
C LEU A 303 11.02 -7.26 16.43
N ALA A 304 10.55 -8.45 16.07
CA ALA A 304 11.23 -9.71 16.38
C ALA A 304 12.64 -9.80 15.75
N ARG A 305 12.90 -8.99 14.72
CA ARG A 305 14.11 -8.95 13.88
C ARG A 305 14.99 -7.73 14.15
N GLY A 306 14.81 -7.07 15.29
CA GLY A 306 15.72 -6.03 15.75
C GLY A 306 15.48 -4.67 15.12
N PHE A 307 14.26 -4.34 14.74
CA PHE A 307 13.87 -2.99 14.34
C PHE A 307 12.94 -2.43 15.42
N ALA A 308 13.13 -1.19 15.86
CA ALA A 308 12.16 -0.57 16.75
C ALA A 308 10.92 -0.16 15.95
N ALA A 309 9.73 -0.30 16.53
CA ALA A 309 8.49 0.27 16.00
C ALA A 309 8.19 1.58 16.73
N VAL A 310 7.94 2.64 15.99
CA VAL A 310 7.65 3.97 16.53
C VAL A 310 6.34 4.46 15.95
N TYR A 311 5.43 4.94 16.80
CA TYR A 311 4.14 5.46 16.38
C TYR A 311 3.95 6.87 16.92
N ALA A 312 3.47 7.78 16.07
CA ALA A 312 3.08 9.12 16.51
C ALA A 312 1.86 9.58 15.73
N ALA A 313 0.92 10.20 16.42
CA ALA A 313 -0.33 10.66 15.81
C ALA A 313 -0.25 12.14 15.36
N GLY A 314 0.78 12.87 15.80
CA GLY A 314 1.06 14.25 15.40
C GLY A 314 0.23 15.27 16.17
N ILE A 315 0.30 16.54 15.74
CA ILE A 315 -0.46 17.66 16.32
C ILE A 315 -1.96 17.34 16.39
N GLY A 316 -2.68 17.91 17.36
CA GLY A 316 -4.15 17.79 17.46
C GLY A 316 -4.67 16.42 17.89
N THR A 317 -3.79 15.52 18.32
CA THR A 317 -4.15 14.17 18.77
C THR A 317 -3.97 14.01 20.27
N LYS A 318 -4.60 12.99 20.86
CA LYS A 318 -4.57 12.75 22.31
C LYS A 318 -3.15 12.85 22.87
N ASP A 319 -3.02 13.57 23.98
CA ASP A 319 -1.77 13.87 24.71
C ASP A 319 -0.74 14.75 23.96
N SER A 320 -0.88 14.94 22.64
CA SER A 320 -0.11 15.93 21.88
C SER A 320 -0.76 17.30 21.94
N ASP A 321 0.03 18.36 21.75
CA ASP A 321 -0.46 19.73 21.59
C ASP A 321 -0.91 20.00 20.13
N GLY A 322 -1.34 21.21 19.82
CA GLY A 322 -1.66 21.62 18.46
C GLY A 322 -3.08 21.28 17.95
N LEU A 323 -3.38 21.61 16.69
CA LEU A 323 -4.67 21.35 16.02
C LEU A 323 -4.51 20.41 14.81
N ARG A 324 -5.56 19.64 14.47
CA ARG A 324 -5.57 18.83 13.24
C ARG A 324 -5.80 19.73 12.03
N THR A 325 -5.08 19.49 10.94
CA THR A 325 -5.13 20.38 9.77
C THR A 325 -5.29 19.67 8.43
N CYS A 326 -5.31 18.33 8.42
CA CYS A 326 -5.52 17.46 7.26
C CYS A 326 -4.58 17.73 6.10
N GLY A 327 -3.44 17.05 6.06
CA GLY A 327 -2.53 17.06 4.92
C GLY A 327 -1.68 18.32 4.77
N SER A 328 -1.83 19.29 5.67
CA SER A 328 -1.16 20.58 5.58
C SER A 328 0.36 20.47 5.80
N PRO A 329 1.13 21.54 5.51
CA PRO A 329 2.55 21.62 5.85
C PRO A 329 2.83 21.43 7.35
N ALA A 330 1.89 21.78 8.24
CA ALA A 330 2.05 21.59 9.68
C ALA A 330 2.06 20.10 10.07
N GLU A 331 1.20 19.27 9.47
CA GLU A 331 1.23 17.83 9.73
C GLU A 331 2.53 17.18 9.21
N THR A 332 3.01 17.67 8.07
CA THR A 332 4.31 17.26 7.52
C THR A 332 5.45 17.61 8.48
N ALA A 333 5.51 18.86 8.96
CA ALA A 333 6.54 19.32 9.90
C ALA A 333 6.49 18.54 11.23
N SER A 334 5.29 18.24 11.74
CA SER A 334 5.14 17.43 12.96
C SER A 334 5.68 16.01 12.78
N THR A 335 5.49 15.43 11.60
CA THR A 335 6.00 14.11 11.25
C THR A 335 7.53 14.12 11.14
N VAL A 336 8.09 15.13 10.49
CA VAL A 336 9.54 15.30 10.33
C VAL A 336 10.24 15.51 11.67
N ALA A 337 9.62 16.23 12.61
CA ALA A 337 10.16 16.42 13.96
C ALA A 337 10.47 15.08 14.66
N VAL A 338 9.60 14.07 14.54
CA VAL A 338 9.84 12.76 15.13
C VAL A 338 11.05 12.07 14.48
N ILE A 339 11.20 12.17 13.17
CA ILE A 339 12.36 11.63 12.43
C ILE A 339 13.65 12.31 12.88
N GLU A 340 13.64 13.64 13.04
CA GLU A 340 14.77 14.41 13.52
C GLU A 340 15.17 14.02 14.95
N TRP A 341 14.21 13.75 15.83
CA TRP A 341 14.52 13.27 17.18
C TRP A 341 15.13 11.87 17.17
N LEU A 342 14.57 10.95 16.38
CA LEU A 342 15.15 9.61 16.17
C LEU A 342 16.57 9.67 15.59
N ALA A 343 16.83 10.64 14.71
CA ALA A 343 18.15 10.91 14.13
C ALA A 343 19.07 11.73 15.05
N GLY A 344 18.58 12.22 16.20
CA GLY A 344 19.35 12.94 17.21
C GLY A 344 19.52 14.45 16.97
N SER A 345 18.79 15.04 16.03
CA SER A 345 18.85 16.48 15.70
C SER A 345 17.73 17.32 16.31
N ARG A 346 16.79 16.70 17.04
CA ARG A 346 15.69 17.38 17.74
C ARG A 346 15.54 16.92 19.18
N LYS A 347 15.02 17.79 20.04
CA LYS A 347 14.74 17.51 21.46
C LYS A 347 13.43 16.76 21.65
N ALA A 348 13.41 15.91 22.67
CA ALA A 348 12.19 15.40 23.26
C ALA A 348 12.30 15.44 24.79
N PHE A 349 11.17 15.31 25.45
CA PHE A 349 11.06 15.33 26.90
C PHE A 349 10.38 14.05 27.41
N THR A 350 10.68 13.68 28.65
CA THR A 350 10.06 12.50 29.30
C THR A 350 8.56 12.66 29.51
N ASN A 351 8.12 13.90 29.75
CA ASN A 351 6.73 14.28 29.99
C ASN A 351 6.50 15.75 29.55
N LYS A 352 5.26 16.23 29.67
CA LYS A 352 4.85 17.58 29.22
C LYS A 352 5.20 18.73 30.17
N THR A 353 5.73 18.47 31.36
CA THR A 353 5.82 19.47 32.45
C THR A 353 7.24 19.71 32.94
N ASP A 354 8.01 18.67 33.16
CA ASP A 354 9.24 18.75 33.97
C ASP A 354 10.45 19.21 33.16
N ASN A 355 10.31 19.23 31.84
CA ASN A 355 11.36 19.63 30.89
C ASN A 355 12.67 18.85 31.04
N ILE A 356 12.56 17.55 31.37
CA ILE A 356 13.67 16.61 31.41
C ILE A 356 13.90 16.08 29.99
N GLU A 357 15.03 16.42 29.38
CA GLU A 357 15.38 16.02 28.02
C GLU A 357 15.66 14.52 27.95
N ILE A 358 15.14 13.87 26.92
CA ILE A 358 15.44 12.47 26.58
C ILE A 358 15.83 12.33 25.11
N LYS A 359 16.93 11.63 24.86
CA LYS A 359 17.43 11.34 23.51
C LYS A 359 16.97 9.97 23.05
N ALA A 360 16.81 9.77 21.74
CA ALA A 360 16.64 8.45 21.12
C ALA A 360 17.96 7.66 21.13
N TRP A 361 18.62 7.54 22.29
CA TRP A 361 19.95 6.96 22.41
C TRP A 361 20.02 5.50 21.95
N TRP A 362 18.91 4.78 21.91
CA TRP A 362 18.80 3.40 21.42
C TRP A 362 18.78 3.30 19.88
N CYS A 363 18.48 4.39 19.18
CA CYS A 363 18.36 4.42 17.72
C CYS A 363 19.74 4.56 17.06
N ASN A 364 19.94 3.93 15.90
CA ASN A 364 21.13 4.14 15.07
C ASN A 364 21.03 5.38 14.16
N GLY A 365 19.92 6.12 14.23
CA GLY A 365 19.63 7.31 13.44
C GLY A 365 19.09 7.04 12.02
N ALA A 366 18.94 5.77 11.61
CA ALA A 366 18.32 5.39 10.36
C ALA A 366 16.83 5.08 10.57
N VAL A 367 15.98 5.84 9.88
CA VAL A 367 14.53 5.72 9.96
C VAL A 367 13.97 5.27 8.61
N ALA A 368 13.03 4.33 8.64
CA ALA A 368 12.10 4.13 7.53
C ALA A 368 10.67 4.45 7.99
N MET A 369 9.83 4.93 7.08
CA MET A 369 8.40 5.08 7.37
C MET A 369 7.57 3.97 6.75
N THR A 370 6.54 3.52 7.46
CA THR A 370 5.65 2.43 7.03
C THR A 370 4.18 2.76 7.31
N GLY A 371 3.28 2.20 6.49
CA GLY A 371 1.84 2.19 6.74
C GLY A 371 1.00 2.57 5.53
N LYS A 372 -0.30 2.33 5.65
CA LYS A 372 -1.29 2.53 4.59
C LYS A 372 -2.15 3.77 4.78
N SER A 373 -2.67 4.34 3.68
CA SER A 373 -3.64 5.43 3.72
C SER A 373 -3.00 6.75 4.19
N TYR A 374 -3.59 7.43 5.17
CA TYR A 374 -3.01 8.60 5.81
C TYR A 374 -1.57 8.34 6.32
N LEU A 375 -1.25 7.11 6.74
CA LEU A 375 0.09 6.75 7.19
C LEU A 375 1.11 6.79 6.03
N GLY A 376 0.77 6.19 4.89
CA GLY A 376 1.58 6.26 3.67
C GLY A 376 1.61 7.68 3.08
N THR A 377 0.53 8.43 3.26
CA THR A 377 0.41 9.85 2.87
C THR A 377 1.42 10.70 3.62
N LEU A 378 1.51 10.55 4.95
CA LEU A 378 2.49 11.27 5.77
C LEU A 378 3.92 10.76 5.52
N ALA A 379 4.10 9.49 5.13
CA ALA A 379 5.40 9.01 4.67
C ALA A 379 5.84 9.72 3.38
N THR A 380 4.94 9.86 2.40
CA THR A 380 5.18 10.64 1.18
C THR A 380 5.48 12.10 1.50
N ALA A 381 4.69 12.73 2.37
CA ALA A 381 4.90 14.11 2.79
C ALA A 381 6.24 14.31 3.51
N ALA A 382 6.59 13.43 4.45
CA ALA A 382 7.87 13.52 5.17
C ALA A 382 9.06 13.35 4.22
N ALA A 383 8.95 12.51 3.18
CA ALA A 383 10.00 12.36 2.19
C ALA A 383 10.32 13.66 1.44
N THR A 384 9.31 14.50 1.17
CA THR A 384 9.52 15.80 0.50
C THR A 384 10.26 16.83 1.36
N SER A 385 10.49 16.57 2.65
CA SER A 385 11.37 17.39 3.48
C SER A 385 12.86 17.19 3.17
N GLY A 386 13.24 16.04 2.59
CA GLY A 386 14.63 15.66 2.39
C GLY A 386 15.42 15.44 3.70
N THR A 387 14.74 15.24 4.84
CA THR A 387 15.41 15.07 6.14
C THR A 387 16.42 13.90 6.12
N PRO A 388 17.69 14.09 6.54
CA PRO A 388 18.73 13.06 6.41
C PRO A 388 18.48 11.77 7.20
N GLY A 389 17.68 11.83 8.27
CA GLY A 389 17.35 10.66 9.10
C GLY A 389 16.47 9.63 8.38
N LEU A 390 15.65 10.09 7.42
CA LEU A 390 14.77 9.24 6.64
C LEU A 390 15.56 8.58 5.50
N LYS A 391 15.73 7.25 5.57
CA LYS A 391 16.50 6.49 4.58
C LYS A 391 15.64 5.88 3.49
N THR A 392 14.40 5.52 3.80
CA THR A 392 13.43 5.00 2.85
C THR A 392 12.00 5.13 3.36
N ILE A 393 11.01 5.09 2.46
CA ILE A 393 9.59 4.95 2.82
C ILE A 393 8.99 3.72 2.14
N ILE A 394 8.08 3.04 2.84
CA ILE A 394 7.15 2.05 2.30
C ILE A 394 5.76 2.70 2.34
N SER A 395 5.41 3.34 1.24
CA SER A 395 4.22 4.16 1.08
C SER A 395 3.09 3.32 0.49
N GLU A 396 2.14 2.90 1.33
CA GLU A 396 1.05 2.01 0.93
C GLU A 396 -0.28 2.77 0.80
N ALA A 397 -1.02 2.56 -0.30
CA ALA A 397 -2.30 3.21 -0.61
C ALA A 397 -2.34 4.71 -0.22
N ALA A 398 -1.35 5.48 -0.67
CA ALA A 398 -1.05 6.82 -0.15
C ALA A 398 -1.60 7.93 -1.05
N ILE A 399 -1.96 9.06 -0.43
CA ILE A 399 -2.32 10.30 -1.11
C ILE A 399 -1.03 11.09 -1.40
N SER A 400 -0.88 11.59 -2.62
CA SER A 400 0.22 12.48 -3.01
C SER A 400 -0.24 13.93 -3.24
N ASN A 401 -1.55 14.11 -3.49
CA ASN A 401 -2.21 15.40 -3.60
C ASN A 401 -3.62 15.29 -3.02
N TRP A 402 -3.90 16.02 -1.93
CA TRP A 402 -5.18 15.93 -1.23
C TRP A 402 -6.38 16.40 -2.07
N TYR A 403 -6.15 17.25 -3.08
CA TYR A 403 -7.19 17.57 -4.06
C TYR A 403 -7.66 16.32 -4.80
N ASP A 404 -6.75 15.47 -5.26
CA ASP A 404 -7.09 14.26 -6.02
C ASP A 404 -7.82 13.19 -5.15
N TYR A 405 -7.79 13.34 -3.82
CA TYR A 405 -8.56 12.49 -2.91
C TYR A 405 -10.03 12.91 -2.86
N TYR A 406 -10.31 14.21 -2.63
CA TYR A 406 -11.66 14.73 -2.43
C TYR A 406 -12.28 15.44 -3.66
N ARG A 407 -11.53 15.59 -4.75
CA ARG A 407 -11.93 16.31 -5.97
C ARG A 407 -11.47 15.55 -7.22
N ASP A 408 -12.12 15.83 -8.34
CA ASP A 408 -11.68 15.40 -9.68
C ASP A 408 -12.26 16.35 -10.73
N GLY A 409 -11.45 16.77 -11.71
CA GLY A 409 -11.89 17.62 -12.82
C GLY A 409 -12.68 18.89 -12.44
N GLY A 410 -12.35 19.54 -11.32
CA GLY A 410 -13.08 20.73 -10.85
C GLY A 410 -14.37 20.43 -10.07
N LEU A 411 -14.60 19.18 -9.66
CA LEU A 411 -15.77 18.75 -8.91
C LEU A 411 -15.43 18.27 -7.51
N VAL A 412 -16.43 18.34 -6.62
CA VAL A 412 -16.46 17.52 -5.40
C VAL A 412 -16.71 16.07 -5.80
N VAL A 413 -15.71 15.21 -5.58
CA VAL A 413 -15.74 13.78 -5.91
C VAL A 413 -15.22 12.99 -4.72
N ALA A 414 -16.14 12.36 -4.01
CA ALA A 414 -15.83 11.63 -2.78
C ALA A 414 -14.87 10.45 -3.02
N PRO A 415 -14.11 10.05 -2.00
CA PRO A 415 -13.48 8.73 -1.96
C PRO A 415 -14.56 7.63 -2.00
N GLY A 416 -14.27 6.50 -2.65
CA GLY A 416 -15.19 5.39 -2.80
C GLY A 416 -15.62 4.83 -1.45
N GLY A 417 -16.93 4.69 -1.24
CA GLY A 417 -17.53 4.31 0.04
C GLY A 417 -17.76 5.45 1.04
N PHE A 418 -17.33 6.68 0.76
CA PHE A 418 -17.38 7.81 1.68
C PHE A 418 -18.06 9.08 1.10
N PRO A 419 -19.29 8.96 0.54
CA PRO A 419 -20.01 10.13 0.01
C PRO A 419 -20.21 11.20 1.08
N GLY A 420 -19.82 12.43 0.76
CA GLY A 420 -19.96 13.58 1.66
C GLY A 420 -18.77 13.81 2.60
N GLU A 421 -17.77 12.95 2.60
CA GLU A 421 -16.51 13.23 3.30
C GLU A 421 -15.74 14.38 2.63
N ASP A 422 -14.96 15.12 3.43
CA ASP A 422 -14.03 16.16 2.99
C ASP A 422 -12.97 16.42 4.07
N ALA A 423 -12.06 17.36 3.82
CA ALA A 423 -10.96 17.67 4.73
C ALA A 423 -11.43 18.00 6.16
N ASP A 424 -12.48 18.80 6.33
CA ASP A 424 -13.05 19.16 7.64
C ASP A 424 -13.59 17.93 8.40
N VAL A 425 -14.25 17.00 7.71
CA VAL A 425 -14.73 15.75 8.29
C VAL A 425 -13.56 14.94 8.86
N LEU A 426 -12.48 14.78 8.09
CA LEU A 426 -11.32 14.01 8.51
C LEU A 426 -10.53 14.70 9.64
N ILE A 427 -10.42 16.03 9.62
CA ILE A 427 -9.87 16.82 10.74
C ILE A 427 -10.62 16.49 12.02
N ALA A 428 -11.95 16.53 11.98
CA ALA A 428 -12.77 16.32 13.15
C ALA A 428 -12.74 14.87 13.65
N GLU A 429 -12.69 13.91 12.73
CA GLU A 429 -12.51 12.50 13.06
C GLU A 429 -11.16 12.23 13.74
N CYS A 430 -10.08 12.83 13.24
CA CYS A 430 -8.72 12.64 13.77
C CYS A 430 -8.38 13.54 14.98
N PHE A 431 -9.27 14.46 15.39
CA PHE A 431 -9.01 15.39 16.50
C PHE A 431 -9.19 14.71 17.88
N SER A 432 -8.30 13.76 18.18
CA SER A 432 -8.40 12.92 19.39
C SER A 432 -8.03 13.62 20.70
N ARG A 433 -7.50 14.86 20.65
CA ARG A 433 -7.44 15.75 21.84
C ARG A 433 -8.79 15.87 22.52
N LYS A 434 -9.90 15.80 21.75
CA LYS A 434 -11.28 15.77 22.25
C LYS A 434 -11.55 14.69 23.30
N LYS A 435 -10.78 13.59 23.30
CA LYS A 435 -10.95 12.46 24.23
C LYS A 435 -10.42 12.76 25.63
N GLU A 436 -9.60 13.81 25.80
CA GLU A 436 -9.13 14.29 27.10
C GLU A 436 -9.88 15.57 27.48
N ALA A 437 -10.88 15.44 28.35
CA ALA A 437 -11.83 16.53 28.61
C ALA A 437 -11.16 17.81 29.14
N ALA A 438 -10.16 17.68 30.01
CA ALA A 438 -9.45 18.83 30.58
C ALA A 438 -8.67 19.63 29.53
N ASP A 439 -8.04 18.92 28.58
CA ASP A 439 -7.32 19.51 27.45
C ASP A 439 -8.30 20.10 26.42
N TYR A 440 -9.28 19.29 26.00
CA TYR A 440 -10.26 19.70 25.01
C TYR A 440 -11.01 20.97 25.37
N LEU A 441 -11.46 21.11 26.62
CA LEU A 441 -12.23 22.29 27.03
C LEU A 441 -11.42 23.60 26.96
N GLN A 442 -10.09 23.53 27.00
CA GLN A 442 -9.23 24.71 26.85
C GLN A 442 -9.03 25.10 25.38
N ILE A 443 -9.08 24.13 24.46
CA ILE A 443 -8.81 24.34 23.03
C ILE A 443 -10.05 24.32 22.13
N LYS A 444 -11.21 23.96 22.69
CA LYS A 444 -12.46 23.77 21.96
C LYS A 444 -12.80 24.92 21.03
N ASP A 445 -12.78 26.15 21.52
CA ASP A 445 -13.22 27.31 20.74
C ASP A 445 -12.26 27.59 19.57
N LYS A 446 -10.96 27.39 19.77
CA LYS A 446 -9.93 27.49 18.71
C LYS A 446 -10.12 26.39 17.67
N PHE A 447 -10.33 25.15 18.10
CA PHE A 447 -10.62 24.03 17.21
C PHE A 447 -11.89 24.25 16.37
N GLU A 448 -12.98 24.71 17.00
CA GLU A 448 -14.24 24.99 16.29
C GLU A 448 -14.10 26.15 15.30
N ALA A 449 -13.29 27.17 15.62
CA ALA A 449 -12.99 28.27 14.71
C ALA A 449 -12.14 27.81 13.52
N ASP A 450 -11.08 27.05 13.76
CA ASP A 450 -10.21 26.50 12.70
C ASP A 450 -10.99 25.56 11.77
N LEU A 451 -11.77 24.64 12.34
CA LEU A 451 -12.60 23.71 11.58
C LEU A 451 -13.59 24.47 10.67
N LYS A 452 -14.22 25.53 11.18
CA LYS A 452 -15.12 26.38 10.39
C LYS A 452 -14.39 27.05 9.23
N GLN A 453 -13.15 27.50 9.44
CA GLN A 453 -12.35 28.09 8.38
C GLN A 453 -11.98 27.05 7.32
N VAL A 454 -11.59 25.84 7.72
CA VAL A 454 -11.34 24.73 6.78
C VAL A 454 -12.58 24.39 5.96
N THR A 455 -13.77 24.33 6.58
CA THR A 455 -15.04 24.10 5.86
C THR A 455 -15.29 25.13 4.76
N VAL A 456 -14.85 26.38 4.95
CA VAL A 456 -14.91 27.43 3.92
C VAL A 456 -13.82 27.24 2.87
N ASP A 457 -12.57 27.06 3.30
CA ASP A 457 -11.39 27.05 2.43
C ASP A 457 -11.32 25.84 1.49
N GLN A 458 -11.87 24.70 1.91
CA GLN A 458 -11.97 23.50 1.06
C GLN A 458 -12.91 23.72 -0.15
N ASP A 459 -13.76 24.75 -0.11
CA ASP A 459 -14.64 25.23 -1.18
C ASP A 459 -15.41 24.11 -1.89
N ARG A 460 -16.33 23.47 -1.17
CA ARG A 460 -17.25 22.47 -1.74
C ARG A 460 -18.25 23.07 -2.73
N THR A 461 -18.50 24.38 -2.65
CA THR A 461 -19.45 25.06 -3.53
C THR A 461 -18.94 25.08 -4.96
N SER A 462 -17.66 25.40 -5.19
CA SER A 462 -17.08 25.33 -6.52
C SER A 462 -16.44 23.97 -6.81
N GLY A 463 -15.73 23.35 -5.85
CA GLY A 463 -14.89 22.18 -6.13
C GLY A 463 -13.60 22.49 -6.90
N ASN A 464 -13.28 23.77 -7.11
CA ASN A 464 -12.07 24.20 -7.81
C ASN A 464 -10.80 23.91 -7.01
N TYR A 465 -9.70 23.78 -7.74
CA TYR A 465 -8.37 23.88 -7.14
C TYR A 465 -8.16 25.32 -6.66
N ASN A 466 -7.60 25.47 -5.46
CA ASN A 466 -7.41 26.76 -4.81
C ASN A 466 -6.18 26.71 -3.87
N ARG A 467 -5.88 27.81 -3.17
CA ARG A 467 -4.73 27.90 -2.27
C ARG A 467 -4.72 26.88 -1.14
N PHE A 468 -5.89 26.51 -0.62
CA PHE A 468 -6.00 25.50 0.44
C PHE A 468 -5.56 24.13 -0.07
N TRP A 469 -5.96 23.76 -1.29
CA TRP A 469 -5.56 22.51 -1.93
C TRP A 469 -4.11 22.53 -2.41
N ASP A 470 -3.62 23.68 -2.88
CA ASP A 470 -2.23 23.86 -3.32
C ASP A 470 -1.21 23.73 -2.16
N ALA A 471 -1.61 24.09 -0.94
CA ALA A 471 -0.82 23.84 0.27
C ALA A 471 -0.67 22.35 0.62
N ARG A 472 -1.52 21.49 0.06
CA ARG A 472 -1.66 20.05 0.38
C ARG A 472 -1.28 19.17 -0.82
N ASN A 473 -0.44 19.71 -1.70
CA ASN A 473 0.04 19.05 -2.90
C ASN A 473 1.53 18.75 -2.76
N TYR A 474 1.86 17.53 -2.33
CA TYR A 474 3.25 17.11 -2.10
C TYR A 474 4.04 16.96 -3.41
N LEU A 475 3.33 16.83 -4.54
CA LEU A 475 3.96 16.70 -5.86
C LEU A 475 4.84 17.92 -6.21
N LYS A 476 4.58 19.09 -5.61
CA LYS A 476 5.37 20.31 -5.81
C LYS A 476 6.79 20.21 -5.24
N ASP A 477 6.98 19.38 -4.21
CA ASP A 477 8.20 19.32 -3.42
C ASP A 477 9.01 18.03 -3.65
N LEU A 478 8.66 17.22 -4.66
CA LEU A 478 9.32 15.93 -4.92
C LEU A 478 10.82 16.05 -5.18
N HIS A 479 11.28 17.17 -5.73
CA HIS A 479 12.71 17.44 -5.98
C HIS A 479 13.56 17.45 -4.70
N ASN A 480 12.94 17.65 -3.54
CA ASN A 480 13.60 17.61 -2.23
C ASN A 480 13.82 16.19 -1.72
N ILE A 481 13.13 15.17 -2.26
CA ILE A 481 13.25 13.80 -1.79
C ILE A 481 14.70 13.30 -1.95
N LYS A 482 15.24 12.75 -0.86
CA LYS A 482 16.59 12.15 -0.80
C LYS A 482 16.59 10.65 -0.46
N CYS A 483 15.49 10.13 0.04
CA CYS A 483 15.35 8.74 0.43
C CYS A 483 14.82 7.88 -0.72
N ASP A 484 15.13 6.58 -0.72
CA ASP A 484 14.56 5.64 -1.68
C ASP A 484 13.10 5.30 -1.35
N ILE A 485 12.29 4.94 -2.35
CA ILE A 485 10.83 4.82 -2.19
C ILE A 485 10.35 3.42 -2.62
N VAL A 486 9.59 2.76 -1.75
CA VAL A 486 8.74 1.63 -2.13
C VAL A 486 7.28 2.11 -2.11
N MET A 487 6.59 1.95 -3.23
CA MET A 487 5.18 2.31 -3.42
C MET A 487 4.36 1.04 -3.54
N VAL A 488 3.25 0.95 -2.79
CA VAL A 488 2.33 -0.19 -2.84
C VAL A 488 0.92 0.34 -3.02
N HIS A 489 0.17 -0.15 -4.01
CA HIS A 489 -1.19 0.35 -4.24
C HIS A 489 -2.12 -0.68 -4.86
N GLY A 490 -3.38 -0.62 -4.47
CA GLY A 490 -4.43 -1.49 -5.01
C GLY A 490 -5.01 -0.93 -6.30
N LEU A 491 -4.96 -1.69 -7.40
CA LEU A 491 -5.52 -1.36 -8.71
C LEU A 491 -7.04 -1.13 -8.69
N ASN A 492 -7.73 -1.66 -7.67
CA ASN A 492 -9.16 -1.49 -7.45
C ASN A 492 -9.46 -0.60 -6.23
N ASP A 493 -8.48 0.16 -5.73
CA ASP A 493 -8.65 1.12 -4.65
C ASP A 493 -9.34 2.39 -5.16
N TRP A 494 -10.66 2.43 -4.96
CA TRP A 494 -11.49 3.60 -5.25
C TRP A 494 -11.60 4.56 -4.08
N ASN A 495 -11.02 4.23 -2.91
CA ASN A 495 -10.91 5.14 -1.78
C ASN A 495 -9.74 6.10 -2.03
N VAL A 496 -8.50 5.62 -1.88
CA VAL A 496 -7.31 6.38 -2.30
C VAL A 496 -7.05 6.07 -3.77
N LYS A 497 -7.63 6.92 -4.63
CA LYS A 497 -7.68 6.71 -6.08
C LYS A 497 -6.27 6.60 -6.68
N LEU A 498 -6.16 5.77 -7.71
CA LEU A 498 -4.91 5.35 -8.35
C LEU A 498 -4.02 6.49 -8.85
N ARG A 499 -4.61 7.64 -9.22
CA ARG A 499 -3.87 8.83 -9.65
C ARG A 499 -2.82 9.28 -8.63
N ASN A 500 -3.05 9.05 -7.34
CA ASN A 500 -2.10 9.45 -6.31
C ASN A 500 -0.74 8.74 -6.45
N VAL A 501 -0.73 7.41 -6.50
CA VAL A 501 0.52 6.64 -6.68
C VAL A 501 1.09 6.82 -8.07
N PHE A 502 0.25 6.90 -9.10
CA PHE A 502 0.71 7.10 -10.47
C PHE A 502 1.48 8.41 -10.63
N ASN A 503 0.93 9.52 -10.12
CA ASN A 503 1.58 10.82 -10.17
C ASN A 503 2.89 10.84 -9.37
N LEU A 504 2.90 10.25 -8.17
CA LEU A 504 4.12 10.12 -7.38
C LEU A 504 5.19 9.31 -8.14
N TYR A 505 4.80 8.19 -8.71
CA TYR A 505 5.70 7.32 -9.46
C TYR A 505 6.24 8.00 -10.71
N LYS A 506 5.40 8.57 -11.58
CA LYS A 506 5.89 9.25 -12.80
C LYS A 506 6.74 10.47 -12.48
N GLN A 507 6.33 11.32 -11.54
CA GLN A 507 7.04 12.58 -11.28
C GLN A 507 8.35 12.41 -10.50
N THR A 508 8.60 11.23 -9.91
CA THR A 508 9.88 10.89 -9.28
C THR A 508 10.88 10.22 -10.22
N GLU A 509 10.55 10.02 -11.51
CA GLU A 509 11.37 9.24 -12.45
C GLU A 509 12.74 9.85 -12.73
N ASN A 510 12.82 11.17 -12.69
CA ASN A 510 14.04 11.92 -12.95
C ASN A 510 14.91 12.10 -11.71
N LEU A 511 14.47 11.60 -10.54
CA LEU A 511 15.23 11.65 -9.31
C LEU A 511 16.24 10.50 -9.27
N LYS A 512 17.47 10.79 -8.84
CA LYS A 512 18.55 9.81 -8.69
C LYS A 512 18.38 8.94 -7.42
N LEU A 513 17.24 8.28 -7.30
CA LEU A 513 16.89 7.41 -6.18
C LEU A 513 16.35 6.07 -6.69
N LYS A 514 16.45 5.03 -5.87
CA LYS A 514 15.89 3.71 -6.19
C LYS A 514 14.41 3.69 -5.85
N ARG A 515 13.60 3.13 -6.74
CA ARG A 515 12.14 3.09 -6.61
C ARG A 515 11.63 1.70 -6.88
N LYS A 516 10.65 1.27 -6.10
CA LYS A 516 9.93 0.01 -6.30
C LYS A 516 8.44 0.31 -6.31
N LEU A 517 7.70 -0.30 -7.22
CA LEU A 517 6.26 -0.17 -7.34
C LEU A 517 5.61 -1.55 -7.32
N ILE A 518 4.67 -1.76 -6.41
CA ILE A 518 3.90 -3.00 -6.28
C ILE A 518 2.42 -2.68 -6.44
N LEU A 519 1.82 -3.16 -7.52
CA LEU A 519 0.40 -2.98 -7.85
C LEU A 519 -0.35 -4.30 -7.62
N HIS A 520 -1.29 -4.31 -6.68
CA HIS A 520 -2.08 -5.50 -6.35
C HIS A 520 -3.54 -5.36 -6.77
N GLN A 521 -4.28 -6.45 -6.89
CA GLN A 521 -5.69 -6.44 -7.34
C GLN A 521 -6.68 -6.01 -6.25
N GLY A 522 -6.19 -5.62 -5.08
CA GLY A 522 -7.04 -5.24 -3.96
C GLY A 522 -7.61 -3.84 -4.05
N GLN A 523 -8.53 -3.59 -3.12
CA GLN A 523 -9.00 -2.26 -2.78
C GLN A 523 -8.03 -1.64 -1.74
N HIS A 524 -8.57 -0.94 -0.75
CA HIS A 524 -7.81 -0.22 0.27
C HIS A 524 -7.24 -1.13 1.39
N ILE A 525 -6.40 -2.11 1.05
CA ILE A 525 -5.90 -3.18 1.95
C ILE A 525 -4.36 -3.22 2.05
N TYR A 526 -3.83 -3.91 3.07
CA TYR A 526 -2.43 -4.32 3.12
C TYR A 526 -2.19 -5.61 2.30
N ILE A 527 -0.92 -5.89 1.96
CA ILE A 527 -0.52 -7.10 1.18
C ILE A 527 0.54 -7.97 1.85
N ASN A 528 1.00 -7.60 3.06
CA ASN A 528 2.08 -8.28 3.77
C ASN A 528 1.74 -9.73 4.20
N ASN A 529 0.50 -10.15 3.98
CA ASN A 529 -0.06 -11.42 4.41
C ASN A 529 -0.64 -12.27 3.25
N PHE A 530 -0.21 -12.01 2.02
CA PHE A 530 -0.60 -12.80 0.86
C PHE A 530 0.18 -14.11 0.76
N GLN A 531 -0.49 -15.18 0.31
CA GLN A 531 0.18 -16.47 0.06
C GLN A 531 1.08 -16.42 -1.19
N SER A 532 0.69 -15.69 -2.22
CA SER A 532 1.39 -15.68 -3.51
C SER A 532 2.62 -14.79 -3.57
N LEU A 533 2.84 -13.91 -2.58
CA LEU A 533 3.91 -12.91 -2.60
C LEU A 533 4.69 -12.91 -1.28
N ASP A 534 6.01 -13.00 -1.36
CA ASP A 534 6.94 -12.93 -0.23
C ASP A 534 7.22 -11.49 0.25
N PHE A 535 6.18 -10.66 0.36
CA PHE A 535 6.31 -9.21 0.62
C PHE A 535 7.11 -8.91 1.89
N SER A 536 6.85 -9.64 2.99
CA SER A 536 7.59 -9.43 4.24
C SER A 536 9.09 -9.67 4.08
N ASP A 537 9.47 -10.70 3.31
CA ASP A 537 10.85 -11.07 3.03
C ASP A 537 11.53 -10.06 2.09
N MET A 538 10.82 -9.61 1.05
CA MET A 538 11.27 -8.52 0.18
C MET A 538 11.59 -7.26 1.01
N MET A 539 10.68 -6.87 1.91
CA MET A 539 10.86 -5.67 2.73
C MET A 539 11.90 -5.87 3.84
N ASN A 540 12.07 -7.08 4.38
CA ASN A 540 13.17 -7.38 5.30
C ASN A 540 14.53 -7.23 4.61
N LEU A 541 14.67 -7.76 3.39
CA LEU A 541 15.88 -7.59 2.57
C LEU A 541 16.17 -6.10 2.30
N TRP A 542 15.14 -5.35 1.88
CA TRP A 542 15.24 -3.91 1.62
C TRP A 542 15.62 -3.10 2.87
N LEU A 543 14.93 -3.30 3.99
CA LEU A 543 15.17 -2.55 5.22
C LEU A 543 16.50 -2.92 5.87
N SER A 544 16.92 -4.19 5.80
CA SER A 544 18.25 -4.61 6.25
C SER A 544 19.36 -3.91 5.45
N HIS A 545 19.18 -3.78 4.14
CA HIS A 545 20.08 -2.99 3.30
C HIS A 545 20.10 -1.51 3.68
N LYS A 546 18.92 -0.88 3.77
CA LYS A 546 18.81 0.58 3.95
C LYS A 546 19.13 1.07 5.34
N LEU A 547 18.78 0.30 6.38
CA LEU A 547 18.81 0.79 7.76
C LEU A 547 19.93 0.19 8.59
N TYR A 548 20.45 -0.98 8.21
CA TYR A 548 21.66 -1.57 8.78
C TYR A 548 22.91 -1.40 7.91
N GLY A 549 22.76 -0.89 6.67
CA GLY A 549 23.88 -0.71 5.75
C GLY A 549 24.44 -2.02 5.21
N LEU A 550 23.62 -3.09 5.19
CA LEU A 550 24.02 -4.40 4.68
C LEU A 550 24.11 -4.36 3.14
N ASP A 551 25.23 -4.77 2.57
CA ASP A 551 25.38 -4.88 1.11
C ASP A 551 24.73 -6.18 0.59
N SER A 552 23.39 -6.22 0.59
CA SER A 552 22.59 -7.36 0.14
C SER A 552 22.08 -7.23 -1.31
N GLN A 553 22.49 -6.18 -2.03
CA GLN A 553 22.03 -5.88 -3.40
C GLN A 553 20.50 -5.78 -3.56
N ALA A 554 19.79 -5.46 -2.47
CA ALA A 554 18.33 -5.38 -2.45
C ALA A 554 17.76 -4.49 -3.58
N PRO A 555 18.35 -3.31 -3.91
CA PRO A 555 17.84 -2.48 -5.00
C PRO A 555 17.98 -3.09 -6.40
N GLU A 556 18.92 -4.01 -6.60
CA GLU A 556 19.15 -4.67 -7.88
C GLU A 556 18.35 -5.97 -8.02
N ILE A 557 18.08 -6.66 -6.90
CA ILE A 557 17.36 -7.95 -6.89
C ILE A 557 15.84 -7.76 -6.92
N LEU A 558 15.33 -6.78 -6.18
CA LEU A 558 13.88 -6.56 -6.11
C LEU A 558 13.37 -5.95 -7.44
N PRO A 559 12.25 -6.42 -8.00
CA PRO A 559 11.67 -5.87 -9.22
C PRO A 559 11.34 -4.37 -9.08
N ASP A 560 11.60 -3.59 -10.14
CA ASP A 560 11.26 -2.16 -10.17
C ASP A 560 9.74 -1.94 -10.22
N VAL A 561 9.03 -2.72 -11.03
CA VAL A 561 7.56 -2.75 -11.08
C VAL A 561 7.07 -4.20 -11.01
N LEU A 562 6.17 -4.46 -10.06
CA LEU A 562 5.55 -5.76 -9.85
C LEU A 562 4.03 -5.60 -9.85
N VAL A 563 3.32 -6.35 -10.71
CA VAL A 563 1.87 -6.22 -10.89
C VAL A 563 1.19 -7.57 -10.72
N GLN A 564 0.18 -7.64 -9.86
CA GLN A 564 -0.66 -8.82 -9.70
C GLN A 564 -1.63 -8.95 -10.89
N ASP A 565 -1.72 -10.13 -11.50
CA ASP A 565 -2.59 -10.40 -12.65
C ASP A 565 -4.08 -10.32 -12.26
N ASN A 566 -4.92 -9.65 -13.06
CA ASN A 566 -6.37 -9.52 -12.80
C ASN A 566 -7.21 -10.75 -13.22
N THR A 567 -6.59 -11.71 -13.92
CA THR A 567 -7.23 -12.88 -14.54
C THR A 567 -6.79 -14.21 -13.95
N LEU A 568 -5.64 -14.28 -13.27
CA LEU A 568 -5.05 -15.50 -12.74
C LEU A 568 -4.80 -15.42 -11.23
N GLU A 569 -5.17 -16.46 -10.48
CA GLU A 569 -4.88 -16.54 -9.05
C GLU A 569 -3.37 -16.61 -8.77
N GLY A 570 -2.91 -15.86 -7.77
CA GLY A 570 -1.54 -15.94 -7.26
C GLY A 570 -0.44 -15.69 -8.30
N THR A 571 -0.75 -14.99 -9.39
CA THR A 571 0.21 -14.68 -10.45
C THR A 571 0.64 -13.23 -10.36
N TRP A 572 1.94 -12.99 -10.42
CA TRP A 572 2.56 -11.68 -10.42
C TRP A 572 3.53 -11.56 -11.59
N HIS A 573 3.53 -10.41 -12.25
CA HIS A 573 4.34 -10.12 -13.41
C HIS A 573 5.30 -8.97 -13.11
N GLN A 574 6.53 -9.10 -13.57
CA GLN A 574 7.53 -8.04 -13.49
C GLN A 574 7.46 -7.18 -14.75
N PHE A 575 7.56 -5.86 -14.58
CA PHE A 575 7.64 -4.90 -15.67
C PHE A 575 8.81 -3.94 -15.44
N ALA A 576 9.33 -3.38 -16.53
CA ALA A 576 10.38 -2.36 -16.44
C ALA A 576 9.83 -1.01 -15.95
N ASP A 577 8.57 -0.70 -16.27
CA ASP A 577 7.91 0.57 -15.97
C ASP A 577 6.38 0.37 -15.95
N TRP A 578 5.60 1.35 -15.48
CA TRP A 578 4.14 1.35 -15.56
C TRP A 578 3.67 1.53 -17.01
N ASP A 579 4.21 2.51 -17.74
CA ASP A 579 3.83 2.88 -19.11
C ASP A 579 5.08 3.18 -19.96
N GLY A 580 5.99 2.19 -20.02
CA GLY A 580 7.30 2.30 -20.65
C GLY A 580 7.28 2.22 -22.19
N ALA A 581 8.47 2.07 -22.78
CA ALA A 581 8.69 2.14 -24.25
C ALA A 581 7.92 1.11 -25.08
N GLU A 582 7.41 0.04 -24.47
CA GLU A 582 6.61 -1.00 -25.13
C GLU A 582 5.12 -0.63 -25.24
N THR A 583 4.70 0.49 -24.63
CA THR A 583 3.32 0.98 -24.74
C THR A 583 3.11 1.81 -26.01
N GLU A 584 2.02 1.52 -26.72
CA GLU A 584 1.59 2.21 -27.92
C GLU A 584 0.30 3.01 -27.63
N LEU A 585 0.21 4.21 -28.22
CA LEU A 585 -1.01 5.01 -28.16
C LEU A 585 -2.07 4.44 -29.11
N HIS A 586 -3.21 4.06 -28.55
CA HIS A 586 -4.40 3.65 -29.30
C HIS A 586 -5.45 4.75 -29.26
N SER A 587 -6.06 5.03 -30.42
CA SER A 587 -7.14 5.98 -30.58
C SER A 587 -8.39 5.31 -31.11
N LEU A 588 -9.51 5.45 -30.40
CA LEU A 588 -10.85 5.02 -30.83
C LEU A 588 -11.79 6.22 -30.93
N HIS A 589 -12.55 6.27 -32.02
CA HIS A 589 -13.51 7.31 -32.32
C HIS A 589 -14.94 6.84 -32.04
N PHE A 590 -15.83 7.78 -31.76
CA PHE A 590 -17.21 7.48 -31.43
C PHE A 590 -18.04 7.43 -32.71
N ASP A 591 -18.85 6.39 -32.87
CA ASP A 591 -19.80 6.26 -33.97
C ASP A 591 -21.03 5.46 -33.51
N GLN A 592 -22.20 6.11 -33.48
CA GLN A 592 -23.43 5.53 -32.93
C GLN A 592 -23.25 4.98 -31.50
N ASP A 593 -23.24 3.66 -31.31
CA ASP A 593 -23.00 2.98 -30.04
C ASP A 593 -21.66 2.21 -30.01
N GLN A 594 -20.74 2.55 -30.92
CA GLN A 594 -19.46 1.87 -31.11
C GLN A 594 -18.26 2.79 -30.88
N LEU A 595 -17.14 2.17 -30.50
CA LEU A 595 -15.78 2.70 -30.53
C LEU A 595 -15.04 2.10 -31.74
N VAL A 596 -14.71 2.94 -32.72
CA VAL A 596 -14.15 2.52 -34.02
C VAL A 596 -12.76 3.09 -34.26
N ALA A 597 -11.90 2.33 -34.94
CA ALA A 597 -10.50 2.72 -35.17
C ALA A 597 -10.32 3.90 -36.15
N LYS A 598 -11.34 4.21 -36.96
CA LYS A 598 -11.30 5.30 -37.95
C LYS A 598 -12.41 6.30 -37.65
N PRO A 599 -12.14 7.61 -37.71
CA PRO A 599 -13.16 8.62 -37.51
C PRO A 599 -14.23 8.53 -38.60
N ASN A 600 -15.48 8.74 -38.22
CA ASN A 600 -16.61 8.90 -39.13
C ASN A 600 -17.10 10.36 -39.07
N PRO A 601 -16.72 11.23 -40.04
CA PRO A 601 -17.16 12.62 -40.05
C PRO A 601 -18.66 12.82 -40.23
N ALA A 602 -19.40 11.77 -40.63
CA ALA A 602 -20.85 11.78 -40.78
C ALA A 602 -21.58 11.21 -39.54
N ALA A 603 -20.85 10.89 -38.46
CA ALA A 603 -21.47 10.44 -37.21
C ALA A 603 -22.39 11.54 -36.65
N GLY A 604 -23.66 11.20 -36.45
CA GLY A 604 -24.64 12.11 -35.86
C GLY A 604 -24.42 12.31 -34.35
N PRO A 605 -25.07 13.31 -33.73
CA PRO A 605 -24.95 13.52 -32.29
C PRO A 605 -25.64 12.41 -31.50
N ALA A 606 -25.17 12.14 -30.28
CA ALA A 606 -25.85 11.29 -29.31
C ALA A 606 -26.18 12.09 -28.06
N SER A 607 -27.34 11.82 -27.44
CA SER A 607 -27.80 12.57 -26.27
C SER A 607 -28.33 11.65 -25.17
N PHE A 608 -28.23 12.10 -23.93
CA PHE A 608 -28.84 11.47 -22.76
C PHE A 608 -29.31 12.54 -21.77
N THR A 609 -30.19 12.15 -20.85
CA THR A 609 -30.74 13.05 -19.82
C THR A 609 -30.31 12.57 -18.43
N ASP A 610 -29.68 13.41 -17.64
CA ASP A 610 -29.31 13.12 -16.24
C ASP A 610 -30.50 13.24 -15.29
N HIS A 611 -31.61 12.58 -15.63
CA HIS A 611 -32.82 12.56 -14.84
C HIS A 611 -33.35 11.13 -14.74
N LEU A 612 -33.69 10.74 -13.51
CA LEU A 612 -34.29 9.44 -13.22
C LEU A 612 -35.70 9.62 -12.67
N PRO A 613 -36.62 8.68 -12.93
CA PRO A 613 -37.89 8.62 -12.22
C PRO A 613 -37.65 8.67 -10.71
N ALA A 614 -38.46 9.46 -9.98
CA ALA A 614 -38.23 9.75 -8.57
C ALA A 614 -37.99 8.51 -7.69
N GLU A 615 -38.75 7.42 -7.92
CA GLU A 615 -38.58 6.16 -7.19
C GLU A 615 -37.25 5.46 -7.52
N ALA A 616 -36.80 5.52 -8.77
CA ALA A 616 -35.50 4.97 -9.17
C ALA A 616 -34.36 5.80 -8.57
N PHE A 617 -34.44 7.13 -8.63
CA PHE A 617 -33.47 8.02 -8.00
C PHE A 617 -33.34 7.75 -6.50
N LYS A 618 -34.46 7.74 -5.77
CA LYS A 618 -34.51 7.46 -4.33
C LYS A 618 -33.90 6.10 -3.98
N ARG A 619 -34.16 5.07 -4.79
CA ARG A 619 -33.57 3.74 -4.61
C ARG A 619 -32.05 3.76 -4.81
N TYR A 620 -31.57 4.47 -5.82
CA TYR A 620 -30.16 4.50 -6.18
C TYR A 620 -29.30 5.32 -5.22
N ILE A 621 -29.78 6.44 -4.68
CA ILE A 621 -29.06 7.18 -3.61
C ILE A 621 -28.97 6.38 -2.31
N GLN A 622 -29.93 5.47 -2.04
CA GLN A 622 -29.90 4.59 -0.87
C GLN A 622 -29.02 3.35 -1.09
N ASN A 623 -28.73 3.00 -2.34
CA ASN A 623 -27.95 1.82 -2.71
C ASN A 623 -27.19 2.08 -4.01
N TYR A 624 -26.11 2.84 -3.91
CA TYR A 624 -25.26 3.17 -5.06
C TYR A 624 -24.56 1.93 -5.64
N HIS A 625 -24.40 0.84 -4.88
CA HIS A 625 -23.92 -0.43 -5.41
C HIS A 625 -24.90 -1.04 -6.43
N GLN A 626 -26.21 -0.97 -6.15
CA GLN A 626 -27.23 -1.39 -7.12
C GLN A 626 -27.26 -0.48 -8.34
N TRP A 627 -27.10 0.83 -8.15
CA TRP A 627 -26.98 1.79 -9.25
C TRP A 627 -25.83 1.43 -10.19
N GLN A 628 -24.62 1.25 -9.64
CA GLN A 628 -23.45 0.91 -10.45
C GLN A 628 -23.64 -0.44 -11.18
N ALA A 629 -24.18 -1.45 -10.49
CA ALA A 629 -24.45 -2.74 -11.11
C ALA A 629 -25.46 -2.65 -12.26
N ASP A 630 -26.52 -1.85 -12.12
CA ASP A 630 -27.52 -1.63 -13.16
C ASP A 630 -26.99 -0.77 -14.32
N LEU A 631 -26.11 0.20 -14.02
CA LEU A 631 -25.43 1.03 -15.03
C LEU A 631 -24.54 0.17 -15.92
N LEU A 632 -23.64 -0.61 -15.30
CA LEU A 632 -22.73 -1.51 -16.00
C LEU A 632 -23.47 -2.60 -16.80
N ALA A 633 -24.60 -3.08 -16.26
CA ALA A 633 -25.48 -4.05 -16.92
C ALA A 633 -26.45 -3.44 -17.95
N ARG A 634 -26.42 -2.12 -18.16
CA ARG A 634 -27.31 -1.40 -19.09
C ARG A 634 -28.80 -1.69 -18.86
N LYS A 635 -29.25 -1.59 -17.61
CA LYS A 635 -30.67 -1.77 -17.26
C LYS A 635 -31.43 -0.45 -17.21
N ALA A 636 -32.71 -0.48 -17.59
CA ALA A 636 -33.61 0.65 -17.41
C ALA A 636 -33.77 0.99 -15.90
N PRO A 637 -33.90 2.28 -15.53
CA PRO A 637 -33.98 3.46 -16.42
C PRO A 637 -32.62 4.03 -16.84
N LEU A 638 -31.49 3.43 -16.47
CA LEU A 638 -30.16 4.01 -16.70
C LEU A 638 -29.73 4.00 -18.17
N THR A 639 -30.41 3.23 -19.03
CA THR A 639 -30.17 3.20 -20.48
C THR A 639 -30.47 4.52 -21.18
N THR A 640 -31.36 5.35 -20.62
CA THR A 640 -31.70 6.69 -21.17
C THR A 640 -30.92 7.81 -20.49
N SER A 641 -30.29 7.54 -19.33
CA SER A 641 -29.49 8.50 -18.57
C SER A 641 -27.98 8.32 -18.75
N SER A 642 -27.56 7.51 -19.73
CA SER A 642 -26.16 7.29 -20.05
C SER A 642 -26.00 6.71 -21.46
N LEU A 643 -24.89 7.05 -22.11
CA LEU A 643 -24.48 6.48 -23.39
C LEU A 643 -23.45 5.38 -23.14
N LEU A 644 -23.48 4.32 -23.96
CA LEU A 644 -22.47 3.27 -23.99
C LEU A 644 -21.91 3.19 -25.41
N PHE A 645 -20.58 3.17 -25.52
CA PHE A 645 -19.85 2.93 -26.76
C PHE A 645 -18.94 1.71 -26.57
N GLU A 646 -19.07 0.70 -27.42
CA GLU A 646 -18.28 -0.54 -27.32
C GLU A 646 -17.30 -0.69 -28.49
N SER A 647 -16.09 -1.17 -28.21
CA SER A 647 -15.19 -1.64 -29.27
C SER A 647 -15.70 -2.94 -29.90
N GLN A 648 -15.15 -3.27 -31.07
CA GLN A 648 -15.18 -4.67 -31.52
C GLN A 648 -14.43 -5.57 -30.53
N PRO A 649 -14.78 -6.87 -30.44
CA PRO A 649 -14.01 -7.82 -29.63
C PRO A 649 -12.52 -7.78 -30.01
N LEU A 650 -11.65 -7.75 -29.01
CA LEU A 650 -10.22 -7.73 -29.21
C LEU A 650 -9.77 -9.04 -29.88
N THR A 651 -8.89 -8.93 -30.88
CA THR A 651 -8.30 -10.11 -31.53
C THR A 651 -7.14 -10.70 -30.74
N THR A 652 -6.48 -9.89 -29.92
CA THR A 652 -5.35 -10.25 -29.06
C THR A 652 -5.51 -9.60 -27.69
N ALA A 653 -4.98 -10.21 -26.64
CA ALA A 653 -5.04 -9.62 -25.30
C ALA A 653 -4.07 -8.41 -25.22
N LEU A 654 -4.43 -7.42 -24.41
CA LEU A 654 -3.63 -6.20 -24.21
C LEU A 654 -3.44 -5.93 -22.72
N TYR A 655 -2.29 -5.37 -22.35
CA TYR A 655 -2.16 -4.62 -21.10
C TYR A 655 -2.54 -3.17 -21.36
N LEU A 656 -3.63 -2.71 -20.77
CA LEU A 656 -4.02 -1.32 -20.73
C LEU A 656 -3.24 -0.62 -19.61
N GLN A 657 -2.48 0.43 -19.94
CA GLN A 657 -1.52 1.07 -19.05
C GLN A 657 -1.68 2.59 -19.05
N GLY A 658 -1.15 3.26 -18.02
CA GLY A 658 -1.15 4.72 -17.95
C GLY A 658 -2.55 5.31 -17.74
N THR A 659 -2.79 6.49 -18.34
CA THR A 659 -4.03 7.27 -18.15
C THR A 659 -4.84 7.35 -19.45
N PRO A 660 -6.10 6.87 -19.48
CA PRO A 660 -6.99 7.14 -20.60
C PRO A 660 -7.34 8.63 -20.70
N ARG A 661 -7.44 9.11 -21.93
CA ARG A 661 -7.73 10.51 -22.25
C ARG A 661 -8.94 10.56 -23.18
N LEU A 662 -9.90 11.43 -22.87
CA LEU A 662 -11.06 11.68 -23.70
C LEU A 662 -10.96 13.08 -24.28
N LYS A 663 -11.11 13.18 -25.60
CA LYS A 663 -11.44 14.42 -26.29
C LYS A 663 -12.93 14.37 -26.62
N LEU A 664 -13.69 15.34 -26.14
CA LEU A 664 -15.14 15.39 -26.32
C LEU A 664 -15.57 16.75 -26.84
N ARG A 665 -16.69 16.77 -27.56
CA ARG A 665 -17.39 18.00 -27.91
C ARG A 665 -18.82 17.87 -27.43
N VAL A 666 -19.20 18.66 -26.43
CA VAL A 666 -20.46 18.50 -25.70
C VAL A 666 -21.20 19.82 -25.51
N ALA A 667 -22.52 19.75 -25.59
CA ALA A 667 -23.44 20.78 -25.14
C ALA A 667 -24.26 20.27 -23.95
N ALA A 668 -24.60 21.18 -23.02
CA ALA A 668 -25.53 20.92 -21.92
C ALA A 668 -26.72 21.88 -22.03
N SER A 669 -27.91 21.45 -21.62
CA SER A 669 -29.13 22.27 -21.69
C SER A 669 -29.24 23.34 -20.60
N GLN A 670 -28.25 23.46 -19.72
CA GLN A 670 -28.19 24.44 -18.63
C GLN A 670 -26.83 25.15 -18.63
N ASP A 671 -26.70 26.19 -17.79
CA ASP A 671 -25.48 26.98 -17.61
C ASP A 671 -24.45 26.35 -16.65
N HIS A 672 -24.72 25.13 -16.19
CA HIS A 672 -23.85 24.28 -15.41
C HIS A 672 -23.97 22.83 -15.91
N GLY A 673 -22.97 22.02 -15.60
CA GLY A 673 -23.01 20.60 -15.95
C GLY A 673 -21.78 19.87 -15.47
N LEU A 674 -21.93 18.56 -15.31
CA LEU A 674 -20.84 17.64 -15.02
C LEU A 674 -20.96 16.42 -15.93
N LEU A 675 -19.82 15.80 -16.23
CA LEU A 675 -19.77 14.51 -16.91
C LEU A 675 -18.90 13.55 -16.14
N SER A 676 -19.30 12.29 -16.16
CA SER A 676 -18.62 11.17 -15.57
C SER A 676 -18.44 10.06 -16.62
N PHE A 677 -17.37 9.30 -16.45
CA PHE A 677 -16.96 8.28 -17.42
C PHE A 677 -16.59 6.99 -16.71
N MET A 678 -16.98 5.85 -17.25
CA MET A 678 -16.48 4.54 -16.82
C MET A 678 -15.94 3.79 -18.03
N LEU A 679 -14.70 3.33 -17.94
CA LEU A 679 -14.10 2.39 -18.88
C LEU A 679 -14.28 0.97 -18.31
N VAL A 680 -14.81 0.07 -19.11
CA VAL A 680 -15.31 -1.24 -18.67
C VAL A 680 -14.81 -2.34 -19.59
N ASP A 681 -14.34 -3.43 -19.00
CA ASP A 681 -14.08 -4.70 -19.69
C ASP A 681 -15.41 -5.45 -19.80
N TYR A 682 -15.93 -5.64 -21.02
CA TYR A 682 -17.12 -6.45 -21.31
C TYR A 682 -16.72 -7.81 -21.87
N GLY A 683 -17.08 -8.87 -21.14
CA GLY A 683 -16.81 -10.26 -21.48
C GLY A 683 -17.13 -11.20 -20.31
N GLN A 684 -17.76 -12.34 -20.61
CA GLN A 684 -18.11 -13.33 -19.59
C GLN A 684 -16.86 -14.09 -19.14
N ALA A 685 -16.37 -13.82 -17.92
CA ALA A 685 -15.16 -14.43 -17.39
C ALA A 685 -15.21 -14.60 -15.87
N LYS A 686 -14.51 -15.59 -15.34
CA LYS A 686 -14.18 -15.63 -13.91
C LYS A 686 -13.14 -14.54 -13.64
N ARG A 687 -13.35 -13.77 -12.58
CA ARG A 687 -12.47 -12.68 -12.16
C ARG A 687 -12.13 -12.83 -10.69
N LEU A 688 -11.03 -12.23 -10.26
CA LEU A 688 -10.66 -12.20 -8.85
C LEU A 688 -11.75 -11.50 -8.02
N GLY A 689 -11.91 -11.91 -6.77
CA GLY A 689 -12.81 -11.25 -5.83
C GLY A 689 -12.38 -9.82 -5.50
N LYS A 690 -13.32 -9.01 -4.99
CA LYS A 690 -13.04 -7.62 -4.54
C LYS A 690 -12.07 -7.57 -3.35
N THR A 691 -12.10 -8.58 -2.49
CA THR A 691 -11.21 -8.76 -1.34
C THR A 691 -10.59 -10.15 -1.39
N PRO A 692 -9.40 -10.35 -0.80
CA PRO A 692 -8.80 -11.67 -0.71
C PRO A 692 -9.60 -12.57 0.23
N ASP A 693 -9.57 -13.88 -0.03
CA ASP A 693 -10.21 -14.89 0.80
C ASP A 693 -9.26 -15.27 1.94
N LEU A 694 -9.83 -15.52 3.13
CA LEU A 694 -9.10 -16.10 4.24
C LEU A 694 -8.69 -17.54 3.91
N LEU A 695 -7.39 -17.83 3.89
CA LEU A 695 -6.86 -19.17 3.69
C LEU A 695 -6.58 -19.86 5.03
N LEU A 696 -5.92 -19.14 5.95
CA LEU A 696 -5.59 -19.66 7.28
C LEU A 696 -5.69 -18.53 8.32
N SER A 697 -6.63 -18.69 9.26
CA SER A 697 -6.75 -17.78 10.40
C SER A 697 -5.50 -17.87 11.26
N LYS A 698 -4.89 -16.72 11.57
CA LYS A 698 -3.65 -16.64 12.38
C LYS A 698 -2.52 -17.51 11.83
N GLY A 699 -2.47 -17.70 10.52
CA GLY A 699 -1.50 -18.57 9.85
C GLY A 699 -0.07 -18.02 9.84
N LEU A 700 0.09 -16.71 9.98
CA LEU A 700 1.36 -16.01 9.87
C LEU A 700 1.86 -15.56 11.24
N ASN A 701 2.94 -16.18 11.71
CA ASN A 701 3.60 -15.78 12.96
C ASN A 701 4.65 -14.70 12.68
N ALA A 702 4.67 -13.64 13.50
CA ALA A 702 5.70 -12.60 13.45
C ALA A 702 7.04 -13.05 14.08
N GLY A 703 7.00 -14.03 14.99
CA GLY A 703 8.14 -14.59 15.70
C GLY A 703 7.73 -15.75 16.61
N TYR A 704 8.60 -16.18 17.51
CA TYR A 704 8.29 -17.26 18.47
C TYR A 704 7.26 -16.80 19.50
N ARG A 705 6.08 -17.44 19.53
CA ARG A 705 4.98 -17.11 20.48
C ARG A 705 4.67 -15.61 20.51
N PHE A 706 4.74 -14.97 19.36
CA PHE A 706 4.48 -13.56 19.19
C PHE A 706 3.25 -13.34 18.31
N ARG A 707 2.99 -12.09 17.93
CA ARG A 707 1.79 -11.67 17.20
C ARG A 707 1.58 -12.48 15.92
N GLU A 708 0.31 -12.57 15.54
CA GLU A 708 -0.17 -13.41 14.44
C GLU A 708 -0.95 -12.54 13.45
N ASP A 709 -0.94 -12.94 12.18
CA ASP A 709 -1.80 -12.41 11.12
C ASP A 709 -2.46 -13.55 10.34
N ASN A 710 -3.56 -13.24 9.68
CA ASN A 710 -4.26 -14.16 8.79
C ASN A 710 -3.49 -14.32 7.49
N LEU A 711 -3.41 -15.54 6.96
CA LEU A 711 -2.97 -15.77 5.58
C LEU A 711 -4.17 -15.62 4.64
N VAL A 712 -4.02 -14.80 3.60
CA VAL A 712 -5.10 -14.52 2.64
C VAL A 712 -4.61 -14.63 1.20
N GLU A 713 -5.53 -14.79 0.24
CA GLU A 713 -5.22 -14.71 -1.19
C GLU A 713 -6.46 -14.41 -2.04
N PHE A 714 -6.30 -13.71 -3.17
CA PHE A 714 -7.37 -13.54 -4.13
C PHE A 714 -7.73 -14.86 -4.82
N LYS A 715 -9.04 -15.13 -4.89
CA LYS A 715 -9.61 -16.28 -5.58
C LYS A 715 -10.53 -15.85 -6.70
N LEU A 716 -10.53 -16.63 -7.78
CA LEU A 716 -11.49 -16.49 -8.88
C LEU A 716 -12.89 -16.77 -8.36
N LYS A 717 -13.80 -15.83 -8.62
CA LYS A 717 -15.21 -15.94 -8.25
C LYS A 717 -16.04 -16.46 -9.42
N LYS A 718 -17.36 -16.53 -9.20
CA LYS A 718 -18.34 -16.84 -10.26
C LYS A 718 -18.14 -15.87 -11.43
N ALA A 719 -18.35 -16.37 -12.64
CA ALA A 719 -18.16 -15.56 -13.84
C ALA A 719 -19.10 -14.36 -13.86
N SER A 720 -18.57 -13.18 -14.22
CA SER A 720 -19.33 -11.95 -14.43
C SER A 720 -19.25 -11.52 -15.89
N PRO A 721 -20.24 -10.78 -16.41
CA PRO A 721 -20.23 -10.29 -17.79
C PRO A 721 -19.34 -9.05 -18.00
N TYR A 722 -18.90 -8.40 -16.92
CA TYR A 722 -18.10 -7.17 -17.00
C TYR A 722 -17.21 -6.95 -15.77
N GLN A 723 -16.29 -6.00 -15.88
CA GLN A 723 -15.49 -5.41 -14.80
C GLN A 723 -15.20 -3.94 -15.08
N LEU A 724 -15.37 -3.08 -14.08
CA LEU A 724 -14.90 -1.69 -14.15
C LEU A 724 -13.37 -1.67 -14.21
N ILE A 725 -12.80 -1.02 -15.22
CA ILE A 725 -11.36 -0.82 -15.35
C ILE A 725 -10.97 0.49 -14.67
N THR A 726 -11.59 1.59 -15.09
CA THR A 726 -11.31 2.92 -14.53
C THR A 726 -12.49 3.87 -14.69
N LYS A 727 -12.47 5.00 -13.97
CA LYS A 727 -13.46 6.09 -14.09
C LYS A 727 -12.83 7.46 -13.87
N GLY A 728 -13.58 8.52 -14.16
CA GLY A 728 -13.16 9.90 -13.93
C GLY A 728 -14.32 10.87 -14.18
N HIS A 729 -14.14 12.13 -13.75
CA HIS A 729 -15.19 13.13 -13.72
C HIS A 729 -14.67 14.50 -14.17
N ILE A 730 -15.55 15.36 -14.70
CA ILE A 730 -15.21 16.75 -15.06
C ILE A 730 -16.40 17.68 -14.91
N ASN A 731 -16.16 18.89 -14.41
CA ASN A 731 -17.10 20.01 -14.48
C ASN A 731 -16.96 20.73 -15.83
N LEU A 732 -18.06 21.00 -16.53
CA LEU A 732 -18.04 21.65 -17.84
C LEU A 732 -17.51 23.09 -17.83
N GLN A 733 -17.52 23.74 -16.66
CA GLN A 733 -16.96 25.07 -16.44
C GLN A 733 -15.45 25.06 -16.13
N ASN A 734 -14.81 23.89 -15.96
CA ASN A 734 -13.35 23.77 -15.75
C ASN A 734 -12.63 23.18 -16.97
N ARG A 735 -13.05 23.59 -18.17
CA ARG A 735 -12.50 23.06 -19.43
C ARG A 735 -11.10 23.60 -19.75
N THR A 736 -10.76 24.78 -19.23
CA THR A 736 -9.43 25.40 -19.43
C THR A 736 -8.45 25.03 -18.31
N SER A 737 -8.87 25.08 -17.04
CA SER A 737 -8.06 24.68 -15.89
C SER A 737 -8.92 24.36 -14.66
N LEU A 738 -8.31 23.79 -13.62
CA LEU A 738 -9.00 23.41 -12.37
C LEU A 738 -9.31 24.60 -11.44
N TRP A 739 -8.68 25.76 -11.65
CA TRP A 739 -8.82 26.95 -10.80
C TRP A 739 -9.57 28.09 -11.49
N GLN A 740 -9.82 27.98 -12.80
CA GLN A 740 -10.60 28.92 -13.60
C GLN A 740 -12.00 28.39 -13.87
N ASN A 741 -12.99 29.29 -13.84
CA ASN A 741 -14.36 29.00 -14.24
C ASN A 741 -14.67 29.66 -15.57
N ASP A 742 -14.89 28.83 -16.57
CA ASP A 742 -15.29 29.27 -17.89
C ASP A 742 -16.82 29.45 -17.99
N GLU A 743 -17.25 30.38 -18.85
CA GLU A 743 -18.67 30.54 -19.19
C GLU A 743 -19.21 29.25 -19.83
N LEU A 744 -20.38 28.78 -19.40
CA LEU A 744 -21.11 27.70 -20.04
C LEU A 744 -22.49 28.22 -20.45
N LYS A 745 -22.70 28.32 -21.76
CA LYS A 745 -24.01 28.71 -22.33
C LYS A 745 -24.83 27.46 -22.63
N PRO A 746 -26.13 27.43 -22.27
CA PRO A 746 -27.03 26.37 -22.68
C PRO A 746 -26.97 26.10 -24.19
N ASP A 747 -27.07 24.82 -24.55
CA ASP A 747 -27.16 24.31 -25.92
C ASP A 747 -26.00 24.72 -26.85
N THR A 748 -24.88 25.15 -26.26
CA THR A 748 -23.65 25.50 -26.98
C THR A 748 -22.62 24.40 -26.82
N PHE A 749 -22.01 23.96 -27.93
CA PHE A 749 -20.97 22.94 -27.90
C PHE A 749 -19.61 23.53 -27.47
N TYR A 750 -18.97 22.86 -26.51
CA TYR A 750 -17.62 23.14 -26.05
C TYR A 750 -16.73 21.90 -26.20
N ASP A 751 -15.45 22.12 -26.46
CA ASP A 751 -14.45 21.06 -26.47
C ASP A 751 -13.94 20.81 -25.04
N LEU A 752 -13.82 19.54 -24.66
CA LEU A 752 -13.28 19.09 -23.38
C LEU A 752 -12.13 18.12 -23.59
N ASN A 753 -11.15 18.20 -22.69
CA ASN A 753 -10.12 17.18 -22.53
C ASN A 753 -10.22 16.62 -21.12
N VAL A 754 -10.42 15.31 -21.00
CA VAL A 754 -10.58 14.63 -19.70
C VAL A 754 -9.51 13.57 -19.57
N VAL A 755 -8.88 13.50 -18.40
CA VAL A 755 -7.93 12.43 -18.05
C VAL A 755 -8.56 11.57 -16.96
N LEU A 756 -8.79 10.29 -17.24
CA LEU A 756 -9.39 9.37 -16.28
C LEU A 756 -8.37 8.93 -15.22
N GLN A 757 -8.83 8.18 -14.20
CA GLN A 757 -7.89 7.53 -13.29
C GLN A 757 -6.97 6.57 -14.06
N PRO A 758 -5.68 6.46 -13.67
CA PRO A 758 -4.75 5.56 -14.33
C PRO A 758 -5.15 4.11 -14.13
N MET A 759 -4.60 3.23 -14.97
CA MET A 759 -4.90 1.80 -15.00
C MET A 759 -3.66 0.97 -15.26
N PHE A 760 -3.70 -0.28 -14.78
CA PHE A 760 -2.85 -1.38 -15.24
C PHE A 760 -3.74 -2.61 -15.30
N TYR A 761 -4.23 -2.96 -16.49
CA TYR A 761 -5.29 -3.96 -16.64
C TYR A 761 -5.06 -4.86 -17.85
N LYS A 762 -5.04 -6.18 -17.64
CA LYS A 762 -5.05 -7.15 -18.74
C LYS A 762 -6.47 -7.29 -19.29
N LEU A 763 -6.70 -6.79 -20.50
CA LEU A 763 -7.93 -6.99 -21.26
C LEU A 763 -7.79 -8.25 -22.14
N PRO A 764 -8.55 -9.34 -21.88
CA PRO A 764 -8.40 -10.58 -22.62
C PRO A 764 -8.82 -10.48 -24.10
N ALA A 765 -8.25 -11.35 -24.94
CA ALA A 765 -8.76 -11.54 -26.31
C ALA A 765 -10.24 -12.00 -26.27
N GLY A 766 -11.03 -11.55 -27.24
CA GLY A 766 -12.47 -11.80 -27.34
C GLY A 766 -13.35 -10.92 -26.44
N HIS A 767 -12.77 -10.17 -25.50
CA HIS A 767 -13.49 -9.17 -24.73
C HIS A 767 -13.60 -7.85 -25.50
N LYS A 768 -14.47 -6.95 -25.04
CA LYS A 768 -14.65 -5.61 -25.60
C LYS A 768 -14.29 -4.54 -24.58
N LEU A 769 -13.74 -3.44 -25.06
CA LEU A 769 -13.59 -2.22 -24.27
C LEU A 769 -14.87 -1.38 -24.41
N GLY A 770 -15.54 -1.09 -23.30
CA GLY A 770 -16.73 -0.24 -23.27
C GLY A 770 -16.47 1.08 -22.56
N LEU A 771 -17.00 2.17 -23.10
CA LEU A 771 -17.00 3.48 -22.46
C LEU A 771 -18.43 3.90 -22.17
N ILE A 772 -18.75 4.08 -20.88
CA ILE A 772 -20.02 4.66 -20.43
C ILE A 772 -19.81 6.15 -20.18
N VAL A 773 -20.61 6.98 -20.84
CA VAL A 773 -20.70 8.43 -20.60
C VAL A 773 -22.00 8.71 -19.86
N TYR A 774 -21.91 9.36 -18.70
CA TYR A 774 -23.04 9.71 -17.85
C TYR A 774 -22.74 11.02 -17.10
N SER A 775 -23.62 11.43 -16.18
CA SER A 775 -23.42 12.63 -15.35
C SER A 775 -23.32 12.22 -13.89
N SER A 776 -24.44 12.13 -13.15
CA SER A 776 -24.43 11.88 -11.71
C SER A 776 -23.87 10.49 -11.35
N ASP A 777 -22.75 10.44 -10.61
CA ASP A 777 -22.23 9.24 -9.94
C ASP A 777 -22.80 9.16 -8.52
N MET A 778 -23.71 8.22 -8.28
CA MET A 778 -24.44 8.10 -7.01
C MET A 778 -23.55 7.71 -5.82
N GLU A 779 -22.31 7.30 -6.07
CA GLU A 779 -21.32 7.03 -5.03
C GLU A 779 -20.43 8.25 -4.75
N MET A 780 -20.11 9.05 -5.78
CA MET A 780 -18.99 10.00 -5.69
C MET A 780 -19.32 11.48 -5.92
N THR A 781 -20.25 11.82 -6.80
CA THR A 781 -20.53 13.24 -7.13
C THR A 781 -21.70 13.79 -6.33
N VAL A 782 -21.92 15.10 -6.40
CA VAL A 782 -23.22 15.69 -5.99
C VAL A 782 -24.33 15.26 -6.95
N HIS A 783 -25.56 15.17 -6.45
CA HIS A 783 -26.72 14.76 -7.25
C HIS A 783 -28.04 15.32 -6.69
N ALA A 784 -28.83 15.99 -7.53
CA ALA A 784 -30.17 16.47 -7.17
C ALA A 784 -31.29 16.02 -8.12
N ASN A 785 -30.99 15.07 -9.03
CA ASN A 785 -31.91 14.55 -10.04
C ASN A 785 -32.49 15.64 -10.97
N GLU A 786 -31.68 16.63 -11.32
CA GLU A 786 -32.08 17.75 -12.17
C GLU A 786 -32.23 17.31 -13.63
N GLU A 787 -33.19 17.90 -14.36
CA GLU A 787 -33.35 17.58 -15.78
C GLU A 787 -32.30 18.32 -16.62
N LEU A 788 -31.15 17.68 -16.79
CA LEU A 788 -30.02 18.14 -17.60
C LEU A 788 -29.86 17.23 -18.83
N ASN A 789 -30.02 17.80 -20.03
CA ASN A 789 -29.76 17.11 -21.28
C ASN A 789 -28.32 17.38 -21.72
N TYR A 790 -27.62 16.33 -22.10
CA TYR A 790 -26.28 16.41 -22.66
C TYR A 790 -26.30 15.88 -24.09
N SER A 791 -25.64 16.58 -25.00
CA SER A 791 -25.49 16.18 -26.41
C SER A 791 -24.02 16.15 -26.79
N LEU A 792 -23.55 15.02 -27.29
CA LEU A 792 -22.18 14.82 -27.78
C LEU A 792 -22.17 14.87 -29.30
N ASP A 793 -21.25 15.66 -29.87
CA ASP A 793 -20.92 15.62 -31.29
C ASP A 793 -19.92 14.48 -31.54
N LEU A 794 -20.45 13.30 -31.89
CA LEU A 794 -19.65 12.07 -31.98
C LEU A 794 -18.50 12.15 -32.98
N ALA A 795 -18.67 12.90 -34.08
CA ALA A 795 -17.64 13.08 -35.09
C ALA A 795 -16.38 13.78 -34.53
N ALA A 796 -16.51 14.53 -33.44
CA ALA A 796 -15.43 15.22 -32.74
C ALA A 796 -14.96 14.52 -31.45
N CYS A 797 -15.54 13.38 -31.09
CA CYS A 797 -15.20 12.63 -29.89
C CYS A 797 -14.15 11.53 -30.15
N ARG A 798 -13.21 11.35 -29.21
CA ARG A 798 -12.15 10.33 -29.27
C ARG A 798 -11.72 9.88 -27.87
N LEU A 799 -11.48 8.58 -27.72
CA LEU A 799 -10.83 7.94 -26.59
C LEU A 799 -9.41 7.56 -26.99
N ASP A 800 -8.43 8.07 -26.27
CA ASP A 800 -7.02 7.74 -26.39
C ASP A 800 -6.57 6.94 -25.14
N PHE A 801 -5.83 5.86 -25.32
CA PHE A 801 -5.27 5.07 -24.23
C PHE A 801 -3.97 4.39 -24.64
N ASP A 802 -3.07 4.18 -23.67
CA ASP A 802 -1.82 3.47 -23.92
C ASP A 802 -2.02 1.97 -23.62
N ALA A 803 -1.49 1.12 -24.48
CA ALA A 803 -1.51 -0.32 -24.27
C ALA A 803 -0.27 -1.00 -24.86
N SER A 804 0.12 -2.13 -24.27
CA SER A 804 1.11 -3.04 -24.83
C SER A 804 0.48 -4.38 -25.18
N LYS A 805 1.05 -5.05 -26.19
CA LYS A 805 0.69 -6.43 -26.50
C LYS A 805 1.25 -7.37 -25.45
N ILE A 806 0.55 -8.47 -25.24
CA ILE A 806 1.04 -9.55 -24.39
C ILE A 806 1.80 -10.52 -25.30
N ASP A 807 3.11 -10.60 -25.14
CA ASP A 807 3.91 -11.64 -25.79
C ASP A 807 3.54 -13.00 -25.18
N ASP A 808 3.09 -13.93 -26.02
CA ASP A 808 2.67 -15.29 -25.65
C ASP A 808 3.83 -16.20 -25.23
#